data_AF-A0A644Y3K0-F1
#
_entry.id   AF-A0A644Y3K0-F1
#
_cell.length_a   1.000
_cell.length_b   1.000
_cell.length_c   1.000
_cell.angle_alpha   90.00
_cell.angle_beta   90.00
_cell.angle_gamma   90.00
#
_symmetry.space_group_name_H-M   'P 1'
#
loop_
_entity.id
_entity.type
_entity.pdbx_description
1 polymer ?
#
loop_
_entity_poly.entity_id
_entity_poly.type
_entity_poly.pdbx_seq_one_letter_code
_entity_poly.pdbx_strand_id
1 'polypeptide(L)'
;MLKIAQCTDSFLPVSDGVGRVAHAYARALAQRGNDVTVITPMVENGFRGRHTFEILDFLALPVPGSNRKTGVAALDLHYLTRVNAMRFDVIHTHSTGSAGMEAVRLADRLRVPLVGTFHPKYIREYLTSARNESDSLLTKLFAFDYFSRCDEIWTANEEARELLLERGFQGNIEVFDNGTELEPVGGETRQRAREAFHLTNAPVLLFAGSLERQKNLPRVLEAAAILKRRNVGFQLLVAGRGPDEAHIRERIRELNLNGTVRLLGYITDESLLGGLYAESALCLFPAQQISAGFVVREAAAQGTPSLVIAGSAPSSLIENGVNGLTCADTPESMAEAIEGYLAAPERMRQLSENARALPSVSWDAVMNRVEERYKELASLERMQLSRKRGVFRKEMEKVDLSLEKRAMDLIWKFLTQDTQHLYVYPHRLQQPPMQAKPERFRLPRSTPEREGISPRAITALFDSIHSDEASRAQEMMILRNGKVIAEAAWAPYEPNLPHQLYSMSKSVTATAIGMLVDEGGLDLDEKLCDIFFDKAPENENHPSWKMTVRHLLNMSTGSFFNEAGSAMGSDWVKDFLHTGVKFPVGSAFDYNSMNTYMLAAIIRRKTGQTLTEYLTPRLYEPLGIEAHPWETCPNGTEKGGWGLSLTMESAAKIGQLYLNKGRWETGTSVRQLVSERWVEEATRPQIDTPKGEITYGYGHQIWMTAREGAFLFNGAFGQYMLALPDRNALVVLFSGTSRLFANGGVLDQVTAALDTVQEPPLPPLPKDEAGREALVTTLNGLTVRYRKPFFNPNLRALPLEEAARRLDGRVYTFPANIGGIMPMILQSVHNNFSAGLTRAAFDQLEDGGLLVELAEGEATHRFVLADNRYTAGTVCQRGDTYAIRAAAQAALLDGDVLEIYAVVHFIETPFTRLIKLVLTQDKLKIEFDESPSIRDASEMMLELTGITRVQVVRNLMPLLKRDRLQHTLRTFTTVAVQGTL
;
A
#
# COMPACT_ATOMS: atom_id res chain seq x y z
N MET A 1 -11.68 -38.34 -31.85
CA MET A 1 -10.27 -38.25 -31.42
C MET A 1 -9.97 -36.79 -31.16
N LEU A 2 -9.66 -36.45 -29.91
CA LEU A 2 -9.25 -35.10 -29.51
C LEU A 2 -7.73 -34.97 -29.50
N LYS A 3 -7.23 -33.77 -29.76
CA LYS A 3 -5.82 -33.38 -29.58
C LYS A 3 -5.67 -32.57 -28.30
N ILE A 4 -4.96 -33.10 -27.32
CA ILE A 4 -4.96 -32.57 -25.95
C ILE A 4 -3.54 -32.19 -25.54
N ALA A 5 -3.35 -30.92 -25.13
CA ALA A 5 -2.10 -30.50 -24.51
C ALA A 5 -2.26 -30.49 -22.98
N GLN A 6 -1.44 -31.26 -22.27
CA GLN A 6 -1.34 -31.21 -20.81
C GLN A 6 -0.09 -30.45 -20.38
N CYS A 7 -0.26 -29.36 -19.64
CA CYS A 7 0.84 -28.51 -19.19
C CYS A 7 1.08 -28.66 -17.69
N THR A 8 2.30 -29.01 -17.29
CA THR A 8 2.65 -29.19 -15.87
C THR A 8 4.12 -28.90 -15.58
N ASP A 9 4.40 -28.19 -14.49
CA ASP A 9 5.76 -27.93 -14.00
C ASP A 9 6.40 -29.13 -13.28
N SER A 10 5.60 -30.14 -12.91
CA SER A 10 6.06 -31.38 -12.25
C SER A 10 5.60 -32.58 -13.07
N PHE A 11 6.56 -33.31 -13.65
CA PHE A 11 6.31 -34.52 -14.43
C PHE A 11 7.49 -35.50 -14.32
N LEU A 12 7.32 -36.72 -14.83
CA LEU A 12 8.33 -37.79 -14.77
C LEU A 12 9.75 -37.27 -15.10
N PRO A 13 10.79 -37.62 -14.32
CA PRO A 13 10.81 -38.60 -13.23
C PRO A 13 10.36 -38.06 -11.86
N VAL A 14 9.98 -36.77 -11.78
CA VAL A 14 9.50 -36.17 -10.53
C VAL A 14 8.10 -36.72 -10.23
N SER A 15 8.00 -37.59 -9.22
CA SER A 15 6.74 -38.20 -8.79
C SER A 15 6.19 -37.51 -7.53
N ASP A 16 5.57 -36.35 -7.70
CA ASP A 16 4.65 -35.78 -6.70
C ASP A 16 3.18 -36.08 -7.06
N GLY A 17 2.25 -35.71 -6.18
CA GLY A 17 0.82 -36.00 -6.40
C GLY A 17 0.27 -35.35 -7.68
N VAL A 18 0.75 -34.16 -8.03
CA VAL A 18 0.36 -33.45 -9.26
C VAL A 18 0.89 -34.18 -10.50
N GLY A 19 2.17 -34.59 -10.47
CA GLY A 19 2.79 -35.37 -11.54
C GLY A 19 2.12 -36.73 -11.77
N ARG A 20 1.71 -37.44 -10.70
CA ARG A 20 0.96 -38.71 -10.82
C ARG A 20 -0.39 -38.50 -11.50
N VAL A 21 -1.14 -37.47 -11.12
CA VAL A 21 -2.43 -37.14 -11.74
C VAL A 21 -2.25 -36.79 -13.22
N ALA A 22 -1.32 -35.88 -13.55
CA ALA A 22 -1.04 -35.54 -14.95
C ALA A 22 -0.62 -36.77 -15.77
N HIS A 23 0.19 -37.67 -15.20
CA HIS A 23 0.58 -38.90 -15.87
C HIS A 23 -0.61 -39.85 -16.12
N ALA A 24 -1.47 -40.04 -15.12
CA ALA A 24 -2.67 -40.88 -15.23
C ALA A 24 -3.63 -40.34 -16.31
N TYR A 25 -3.85 -39.02 -16.32
CA TYR A 25 -4.60 -38.33 -17.37
C TYR A 25 -3.98 -38.60 -18.75
N ALA A 26 -2.68 -38.35 -18.93
CA ALA A 26 -2.01 -38.52 -20.22
C ALA A 26 -2.07 -39.97 -20.74
N ARG A 27 -1.81 -40.95 -19.87
CA ARG A 27 -1.84 -42.38 -20.21
C ARG A 27 -3.25 -42.84 -20.59
N ALA A 28 -4.24 -42.55 -19.75
CA ALA A 28 -5.58 -43.07 -19.89
C ALA A 28 -6.34 -42.43 -21.07
N LEU A 29 -6.10 -41.15 -21.36
CA LEU A 29 -6.66 -40.48 -22.54
C LEU A 29 -6.02 -40.99 -23.84
N ALA A 30 -4.71 -41.24 -23.84
CA ALA A 30 -4.02 -41.81 -24.99
C ALA A 30 -4.45 -43.26 -25.29
N GLN A 31 -4.65 -44.09 -24.25
CA GLN A 31 -5.18 -45.46 -24.40
C GLN A 31 -6.60 -45.49 -24.98
N ARG A 32 -7.40 -44.46 -24.73
CA ARG A 32 -8.72 -44.25 -25.34
C ARG A 32 -8.66 -43.73 -26.78
N GLY A 33 -7.46 -43.61 -27.37
CA GLY A 33 -7.26 -43.21 -28.76
C GLY A 33 -7.25 -41.70 -28.99
N ASN A 34 -7.02 -40.88 -27.95
CA ASN A 34 -6.79 -39.44 -28.11
C ASN A 34 -5.30 -39.14 -28.38
N ASP A 35 -5.03 -38.05 -29.08
CA ASP A 35 -3.69 -37.56 -29.37
C ASP A 35 -3.26 -36.63 -28.23
N VAL A 36 -2.32 -37.09 -27.38
CA VAL A 36 -1.95 -36.39 -26.14
C VAL A 36 -0.49 -35.94 -26.19
N THR A 37 -0.27 -34.66 -25.88
CA THR A 37 1.06 -34.07 -25.73
C THR A 37 1.22 -33.49 -24.32
N VAL A 38 2.25 -33.90 -23.60
CA VAL A 38 2.60 -33.34 -22.28
C VAL A 38 3.70 -32.31 -22.44
N ILE A 39 3.46 -31.07 -22.02
CA ILE A 39 4.36 -29.93 -22.08
C ILE A 39 4.89 -29.62 -20.69
N THR A 40 6.22 -29.70 -20.50
CA THR A 40 6.83 -29.63 -19.17
C THR A 40 8.27 -29.09 -19.22
N PRO A 41 8.80 -28.44 -18.17
CA PRO A 41 10.19 -28.00 -18.15
C PRO A 41 11.18 -29.18 -18.06
N MET A 42 12.34 -29.04 -18.69
CA MET A 42 13.39 -30.07 -18.70
C MET A 42 14.12 -30.16 -17.34
N VAL A 43 13.77 -31.17 -16.54
CA VAL A 43 14.33 -31.34 -15.18
C VAL A 43 15.65 -32.16 -15.19
N GLU A 44 15.70 -33.27 -15.93
CA GLU A 44 16.88 -34.13 -16.11
C GLU A 44 17.15 -34.41 -17.60
N ASN A 45 18.43 -34.59 -17.96
CA ASN A 45 18.85 -34.94 -19.31
C ASN A 45 18.80 -36.46 -19.49
N GLY A 46 17.94 -36.98 -20.38
CA GLY A 46 17.89 -38.41 -20.67
C GLY A 46 16.61 -38.87 -21.39
N PHE A 47 16.64 -40.09 -21.93
CA PHE A 47 15.47 -40.73 -22.54
C PHE A 47 14.49 -41.21 -21.46
N ARG A 48 13.24 -40.71 -21.48
CA ARG A 48 12.21 -41.03 -20.47
C ARG A 48 11.39 -42.30 -20.77
N GLY A 49 11.76 -43.08 -21.79
CA GLY A 49 11.03 -44.28 -22.20
C GLY A 49 10.12 -44.05 -23.41
N ARG A 50 9.50 -45.13 -23.91
CA ARG A 50 8.44 -45.05 -24.93
C ARG A 50 7.09 -44.98 -24.23
N HIS A 51 6.39 -43.87 -24.40
CA HIS A 51 5.01 -43.69 -23.92
C HIS A 51 4.02 -43.73 -25.10
N THR A 52 2.75 -43.94 -24.79
CA THR A 52 1.64 -43.85 -25.75
C THR A 52 1.24 -42.40 -26.08
N PHE A 53 1.94 -41.42 -25.51
CA PHE A 53 1.74 -39.98 -25.68
C PHE A 53 3.09 -39.28 -25.87
N GLU A 54 3.09 -38.08 -26.46
CA GLU A 54 4.31 -37.29 -26.69
C GLU A 54 4.66 -36.47 -25.44
N ILE A 55 5.96 -36.38 -25.11
CA ILE A 55 6.48 -35.44 -24.10
C ILE A 55 7.29 -34.38 -24.84
N LEU A 56 6.94 -33.12 -24.63
CA LEU A 56 7.59 -31.95 -25.21
C LEU A 56 8.21 -31.10 -24.10
N ASP A 57 9.51 -31.30 -23.89
CA ASP A 57 10.28 -30.54 -22.90
C ASP A 57 10.66 -29.15 -23.42
N PHE A 58 10.80 -28.17 -22.51
CA PHE A 58 11.40 -26.87 -22.78
C PHE A 58 12.47 -26.48 -21.76
N LEU A 59 13.39 -25.60 -22.15
CA LEU A 59 14.51 -25.14 -21.33
C LEU A 59 14.12 -24.77 -19.89
N ALA A 60 14.87 -25.27 -18.90
CA ALA A 60 14.76 -24.91 -17.50
C ALA A 60 16.11 -24.47 -16.92
N LEU A 61 16.11 -23.36 -16.16
CA LEU A 61 17.30 -22.74 -15.59
C LEU A 61 17.32 -22.86 -14.05
N PRO A 62 18.50 -23.01 -13.42
CA PRO A 62 18.61 -23.03 -11.96
C PRO A 62 18.21 -21.68 -11.35
N VAL A 63 17.50 -21.72 -10.22
CA VAL A 63 17.10 -20.51 -9.50
C VAL A 63 18.16 -20.19 -8.42
N PRO A 64 18.74 -18.97 -8.39
CA PRO A 64 19.73 -18.59 -7.37
C PRO A 64 19.19 -18.78 -5.94
N GLY A 65 19.94 -19.47 -5.09
CA GLY A 65 19.56 -19.73 -3.68
C GLY A 65 18.49 -20.82 -3.49
N SER A 66 18.13 -21.57 -4.53
CA SER A 66 17.14 -22.65 -4.46
C SER A 66 17.63 -23.92 -5.16
N ASN A 67 17.23 -25.10 -4.66
CA ASN A 67 17.46 -26.39 -5.33
C ASN A 67 16.46 -26.64 -6.48
N ARG A 68 15.67 -25.64 -6.87
CA ARG A 68 14.65 -25.73 -7.93
C ARG A 68 15.16 -25.14 -9.25
N LYS A 69 14.66 -25.68 -10.36
CA LYS A 69 14.78 -25.08 -11.69
C LYS A 69 13.46 -24.39 -12.06
N THR A 70 13.52 -23.31 -12.83
CA THR A 70 12.35 -22.64 -13.41
C THR A 70 12.38 -22.74 -14.93
N GLY A 71 11.24 -23.03 -15.54
CA GLY A 71 11.12 -23.17 -16.98
C GLY A 71 11.07 -21.83 -17.70
N VAL A 72 11.68 -21.76 -18.89
CA VAL A 72 11.77 -20.52 -19.69
C VAL A 72 11.47 -20.81 -21.17
N ALA A 73 10.25 -21.29 -21.44
CA ALA A 73 9.78 -21.69 -22.77
C ALA A 73 10.04 -20.64 -23.88
N ALA A 74 9.93 -19.35 -23.54
CA ALA A 74 10.14 -18.24 -24.46
C ALA A 74 11.58 -18.14 -25.01
N LEU A 75 12.58 -18.71 -24.34
CA LEU A 75 13.98 -18.71 -24.77
C LEU A 75 14.39 -19.98 -25.53
N ASP A 76 13.49 -20.96 -25.64
CA ASP A 76 13.76 -22.24 -26.31
C ASP A 76 13.18 -22.23 -27.73
N LEU A 77 13.99 -21.77 -28.69
CA LEU A 77 13.60 -21.70 -30.10
C LEU A 77 13.22 -23.06 -30.69
N HIS A 78 13.83 -24.15 -30.22
CA HIS A 78 13.52 -25.50 -30.71
C HIS A 78 12.13 -25.94 -30.25
N TYR A 79 11.85 -25.78 -28.96
CA TYR A 79 10.52 -25.99 -28.38
C TYR A 79 9.47 -25.12 -29.08
N LEU A 80 9.70 -23.81 -29.20
CA LEU A 80 8.75 -22.88 -29.81
C LEU A 80 8.42 -23.27 -31.25
N THR A 81 9.40 -23.71 -32.03
CA THR A 81 9.18 -24.14 -33.42
C THR A 81 8.28 -25.37 -33.47
N ARG A 82 8.51 -26.36 -32.61
CA ARG A 82 7.71 -27.61 -32.56
C ARG A 82 6.30 -27.36 -32.06
N VAL A 83 6.15 -26.72 -30.90
CA VAL A 83 4.84 -26.51 -30.28
C VAL A 83 3.94 -25.59 -31.12
N ASN A 84 4.53 -24.62 -31.83
CA ASN A 84 3.75 -23.73 -32.68
C ASN A 84 3.23 -24.40 -33.95
N ALA A 85 3.88 -25.47 -34.42
CA ALA A 85 3.41 -26.30 -35.54
C ALA A 85 2.30 -27.28 -35.14
N MET A 86 2.16 -27.58 -33.84
CA MET A 86 1.12 -28.44 -33.31
C MET A 86 -0.25 -27.73 -33.24
N ARG A 87 -1.32 -28.52 -33.26
CA ARG A 87 -2.71 -28.08 -33.05
C ARG A 87 -3.30 -28.89 -31.92
N PHE A 88 -4.08 -28.22 -31.08
CA PHE A 88 -4.80 -28.82 -29.97
C PHE A 88 -6.27 -28.43 -30.07
N ASP A 89 -7.16 -29.29 -29.56
CA ASP A 89 -8.60 -29.04 -29.42
C ASP A 89 -8.91 -28.55 -28.00
N VAL A 90 -8.14 -28.97 -26.98
CA VAL A 90 -8.25 -28.54 -25.58
C VAL A 90 -6.86 -28.43 -24.96
N ILE A 91 -6.66 -27.45 -24.09
CA ILE A 91 -5.45 -27.30 -23.29
C ILE A 91 -5.79 -27.41 -21.82
N HIS A 92 -5.15 -28.34 -21.12
CA HIS A 92 -5.35 -28.59 -19.71
C HIS A 92 -4.07 -28.32 -18.93
N THR A 93 -4.13 -27.38 -18.00
CA THR A 93 -3.02 -27.05 -17.12
C THR A 93 -3.22 -27.60 -15.71
N HIS A 94 -2.17 -28.23 -15.18
CA HIS A 94 -2.09 -28.75 -13.81
C HIS A 94 -1.18 -27.90 -12.92
N SER A 95 -0.66 -26.77 -13.41
CA SER A 95 0.17 -25.87 -12.63
C SER A 95 0.03 -24.41 -13.06
N THR A 96 0.30 -23.46 -12.16
CA THR A 96 0.27 -22.02 -12.48
C THR A 96 1.67 -21.44 -12.78
N GLY A 97 2.71 -22.28 -12.74
CA GLY A 97 4.09 -21.89 -12.96
C GLY A 97 4.43 -21.68 -14.44
N SER A 98 5.66 -22.03 -14.82
CA SER A 98 6.17 -21.79 -16.18
C SER A 98 5.38 -22.56 -17.25
N ALA A 99 5.05 -23.82 -16.99
CA ALA A 99 4.19 -24.61 -17.88
C ALA A 99 2.75 -24.08 -17.92
N GLY A 100 2.26 -23.55 -16.79
CA GLY A 100 0.94 -22.92 -16.72
C GLY A 100 0.82 -21.68 -17.60
N MET A 101 1.79 -20.78 -17.52
CA MET A 101 1.84 -19.59 -18.37
C MET A 101 1.96 -19.93 -19.86
N GLU A 102 2.66 -21.03 -20.17
CA GLU A 102 2.74 -21.55 -21.52
C GLU A 102 1.39 -22.12 -22.01
N ALA A 103 0.62 -22.78 -21.14
CA ALA A 103 -0.75 -23.22 -21.43
C ALA A 103 -1.64 -22.03 -21.83
N VAL A 104 -1.57 -20.93 -21.08
CA VAL A 104 -2.29 -19.68 -21.39
C VAL A 104 -1.89 -19.15 -22.76
N ARG A 105 -0.58 -19.07 -23.05
CA ARG A 105 -0.08 -18.61 -24.36
C ARG A 105 -0.62 -19.46 -25.51
N LEU A 106 -0.60 -20.79 -25.35
CA LEU A 106 -1.06 -21.72 -26.37
C LEU A 106 -2.58 -21.63 -26.58
N ALA A 107 -3.36 -21.51 -25.51
CA ALA A 107 -4.81 -21.36 -25.57
C ALA A 107 -5.19 -20.06 -26.29
N ASP A 108 -4.52 -18.96 -25.96
CA ASP A 108 -4.71 -17.65 -26.59
C ASP A 108 -4.37 -17.67 -28.09
N ARG A 109 -3.26 -18.32 -28.44
CA ARG A 109 -2.77 -18.43 -29.82
C ARG A 109 -3.70 -19.28 -30.68
N LEU A 110 -4.08 -20.47 -30.19
CA LEU A 110 -4.86 -21.45 -30.94
C LEU A 110 -6.38 -21.20 -30.88
N ARG A 111 -6.82 -20.35 -29.93
CA ARG A 111 -8.24 -20.05 -29.66
C ARG A 111 -9.03 -21.31 -29.27
N VAL A 112 -8.51 -22.03 -28.29
CA VAL A 112 -9.09 -23.29 -27.78
C VAL A 112 -9.31 -23.21 -26.27
N PRO A 113 -10.22 -24.03 -25.70
CA PRO A 113 -10.55 -23.98 -24.28
C PRO A 113 -9.32 -24.24 -23.40
N LEU A 114 -9.20 -23.44 -22.33
CA LEU A 114 -8.22 -23.60 -21.27
C LEU A 114 -8.90 -24.13 -19.99
N VAL A 115 -8.56 -25.36 -19.62
CA VAL A 115 -8.98 -25.99 -18.36
C VAL A 115 -7.85 -25.90 -17.36
N GLY A 116 -8.10 -25.41 -16.14
CA GLY A 116 -7.11 -25.35 -15.06
C GLY A 116 -7.47 -26.22 -13.86
N THR A 117 -6.62 -27.18 -13.47
CA THR A 117 -6.84 -27.94 -12.23
C THR A 117 -6.23 -27.23 -11.01
N PHE A 118 -7.08 -26.89 -10.05
CA PHE A 118 -6.68 -26.36 -8.76
C PHE A 118 -6.33 -27.50 -7.80
N HIS A 119 -5.05 -27.89 -7.80
CA HIS A 119 -4.54 -28.94 -6.90
C HIS A 119 -4.45 -28.47 -5.44
N PRO A 120 -4.66 -29.37 -4.46
CA PRO A 120 -4.53 -29.05 -3.03
C PRO A 120 -3.16 -28.50 -2.62
N LYS A 121 -2.10 -28.85 -3.36
CA LYS A 121 -0.75 -28.29 -3.22
C LYS A 121 -0.75 -26.75 -3.30
N TYR A 122 -1.60 -26.18 -4.16
CA TYR A 122 -1.71 -24.75 -4.42
C TYR A 122 -2.46 -23.98 -3.34
N ILE A 123 -3.47 -24.60 -2.71
CA ILE A 123 -4.10 -24.06 -1.50
C ILE A 123 -3.02 -23.71 -0.48
N ARG A 124 -2.01 -24.56 -0.33
CA ARG A 124 -0.93 -24.36 0.62
C ARG A 124 0.13 -23.36 0.14
N GLU A 125 0.68 -23.58 -1.05
CA GLU A 125 1.74 -22.74 -1.61
C GLU A 125 1.30 -21.28 -1.76
N TYR A 126 0.02 -21.03 -2.09
CA TYR A 126 -0.53 -19.68 -2.24
C TYR A 126 -1.18 -19.14 -0.96
N LEU A 127 -1.90 -19.94 -0.17
CA LEU A 127 -2.72 -19.40 0.93
C LEU A 127 -2.08 -19.48 2.32
N THR A 128 -1.22 -20.47 2.60
CA THR A 128 -0.73 -20.75 3.96
C THR A 128 0.79 -20.78 4.13
N SER A 129 1.59 -20.93 3.07
CA SER A 129 3.05 -20.83 3.17
C SER A 129 3.54 -19.46 2.74
N ALA A 130 3.89 -18.63 3.72
CA ALA A 130 4.84 -17.56 3.48
C ALA A 130 5.79 -17.49 4.68
N ARG A 131 7.10 -17.57 4.41
CA ARG A 131 8.13 -17.36 5.43
C ARG A 131 8.16 -15.90 5.91
N ASN A 132 7.58 -14.98 5.12
CA ASN A 132 7.30 -13.56 5.41
C ASN A 132 5.99 -13.12 4.73
N GLU A 133 5.29 -12.12 5.28
CA GLU A 133 3.94 -11.71 4.84
C GLU A 133 3.86 -11.08 3.44
N SER A 134 4.95 -10.48 2.96
CA SER A 134 5.07 -9.86 1.62
C SER A 134 4.91 -10.86 0.48
N ASP A 135 5.48 -12.06 0.61
CA ASP A 135 5.42 -13.11 -0.41
C ASP A 135 4.00 -13.70 -0.50
N SER A 136 3.23 -13.66 0.59
CA SER A 136 1.88 -14.24 0.64
C SER A 136 0.88 -13.51 -0.26
N LEU A 137 0.97 -12.18 -0.37
CA LEU A 137 -0.05 -11.37 -1.04
C LEU A 137 0.11 -11.40 -2.58
N LEU A 138 1.34 -11.24 -3.08
CA LEU A 138 1.65 -11.30 -4.52
C LEU A 138 1.34 -12.67 -5.12
N THR A 139 1.70 -13.72 -4.38
CA THR A 139 1.52 -15.12 -4.79
C THR A 139 0.03 -15.49 -4.82
N LYS A 140 -0.79 -14.92 -3.92
CA LYS A 140 -2.27 -15.00 -3.96
C LYS A 140 -2.85 -14.29 -5.19
N LEU A 141 -2.46 -13.04 -5.41
CA LEU A 141 -2.97 -12.23 -6.53
C LEU A 141 -2.67 -12.88 -7.88
N PHE A 142 -1.46 -13.41 -8.04
CA PHE A 142 -1.06 -14.13 -9.26
C PHE A 142 -1.90 -15.40 -9.50
N ALA A 143 -2.13 -16.21 -8.46
CA ALA A 143 -2.92 -17.43 -8.59
C ALA A 143 -4.39 -17.12 -8.95
N PHE A 144 -5.01 -16.14 -8.29
CA PHE A 144 -6.38 -15.72 -8.61
C PHE A 144 -6.50 -15.18 -10.04
N ASP A 145 -5.55 -14.35 -10.48
CA ASP A 145 -5.53 -13.86 -11.85
C ASP A 145 -5.34 -15.01 -12.85
N TYR A 146 -4.42 -15.93 -12.58
CA TYR A 146 -4.18 -17.10 -13.44
C TYR A 146 -5.44 -17.95 -13.63
N PHE A 147 -6.08 -18.39 -12.54
CA PHE A 147 -7.27 -19.24 -12.63
C PHE A 147 -8.44 -18.48 -13.27
N SER A 148 -8.54 -17.15 -13.10
CA SER A 148 -9.56 -16.34 -13.78
C SER A 148 -9.46 -16.34 -15.31
N ARG A 149 -8.30 -16.71 -15.86
CA ARG A 149 -8.07 -16.85 -17.32
C ARG A 149 -8.51 -18.20 -17.86
N CYS A 150 -8.78 -19.18 -17.00
CA CYS A 150 -9.29 -20.48 -17.42
C CYS A 150 -10.78 -20.36 -17.80
N ASP A 151 -11.16 -21.06 -18.86
CA ASP A 151 -12.56 -21.20 -19.26
C ASP A 151 -13.32 -22.02 -18.21
N GLU A 152 -12.66 -23.05 -17.67
CA GLU A 152 -13.17 -23.91 -16.61
C GLU A 152 -12.07 -24.31 -15.62
N ILE A 153 -12.42 -24.44 -14.35
CA ILE A 153 -11.52 -24.87 -13.28
C ILE A 153 -11.99 -26.18 -12.71
N TRP A 154 -11.06 -27.12 -12.58
CA TRP A 154 -11.34 -28.42 -12.01
C TRP A 154 -10.73 -28.55 -10.62
N THR A 155 -11.51 -29.03 -9.66
CA THR A 155 -11.03 -29.35 -8.32
C THR A 155 -11.12 -30.86 -8.08
N ALA A 156 -10.27 -31.36 -7.17
CA ALA A 156 -10.22 -32.80 -6.86
C ALA A 156 -11.31 -33.26 -5.87
N ASN A 157 -12.05 -32.33 -5.27
CA ASN A 157 -13.14 -32.57 -4.31
C ASN A 157 -13.97 -31.29 -4.09
N GLU A 158 -15.11 -31.45 -3.42
CA GLU A 158 -16.04 -30.34 -3.10
C GLU A 158 -15.44 -29.33 -2.12
N GLU A 159 -14.64 -29.77 -1.13
CA GLU A 159 -13.97 -28.88 -0.17
C GLU A 159 -13.09 -27.83 -0.88
N ALA A 160 -12.34 -28.23 -1.90
CA ALA A 160 -11.53 -27.31 -2.70
C ALA A 160 -12.37 -26.35 -3.55
N ARG A 161 -13.56 -26.77 -3.98
CA ARG A 161 -14.51 -25.92 -4.71
C ARG A 161 -15.13 -24.87 -3.80
N GLU A 162 -15.62 -25.27 -2.63
CA GLU A 162 -16.14 -24.36 -1.60
C GLU A 162 -15.11 -23.32 -1.19
N LEU A 163 -13.85 -23.74 -0.99
CA LEU A 163 -12.76 -22.81 -0.67
C LEU A 163 -12.54 -21.74 -1.76
N LEU A 164 -12.63 -22.10 -3.04
CA LEU A 164 -12.52 -21.12 -4.13
C LEU A 164 -13.71 -20.15 -4.12
N LEU A 165 -14.92 -20.64 -3.85
CA LEU A 165 -16.14 -19.83 -3.78
C LEU A 165 -16.15 -18.86 -2.60
N GLU A 166 -15.80 -19.32 -1.38
CA GLU A 166 -15.68 -18.47 -0.18
C GLU A 166 -14.69 -17.32 -0.37
N ARG A 167 -13.68 -17.52 -1.21
CA ARG A 167 -12.65 -16.52 -1.52
C ARG A 167 -13.04 -15.60 -2.67
N GLY A 168 -14.28 -15.67 -3.16
CA GLY A 168 -14.84 -14.76 -4.14
C GLY A 168 -14.54 -15.11 -5.60
N PHE A 169 -14.16 -16.36 -5.89
CA PHE A 169 -13.97 -16.81 -7.28
C PHE A 169 -15.33 -16.95 -8.00
N GLN A 170 -15.45 -16.40 -9.22
CA GLN A 170 -16.73 -16.31 -9.97
C GLN A 170 -16.77 -17.11 -11.30
N GLY A 171 -15.79 -17.99 -11.56
CA GLY A 171 -15.76 -18.81 -12.77
C GLY A 171 -16.49 -20.16 -12.64
N ASN A 172 -16.53 -20.92 -13.74
CA ASN A 172 -17.09 -22.27 -13.75
C ASN A 172 -16.12 -23.22 -13.04
N ILE A 173 -16.54 -23.76 -11.89
CA ILE A 173 -15.76 -24.71 -11.09
C ILE A 173 -16.50 -26.04 -11.06
N GLU A 174 -15.84 -27.07 -11.58
CA GLU A 174 -16.32 -28.45 -11.64
C GLU A 174 -15.47 -29.37 -10.77
N VAL A 175 -16.09 -30.41 -10.20
CA VAL A 175 -15.41 -31.39 -9.37
C VAL A 175 -15.12 -32.66 -10.18
N PHE A 176 -13.83 -32.94 -10.35
CA PHE A 176 -13.30 -34.16 -10.94
C PHE A 176 -12.46 -34.89 -9.89
N ASP A 177 -13.06 -35.89 -9.25
CA ASP A 177 -12.37 -36.74 -8.30
C ASP A 177 -11.13 -37.37 -8.95
N ASN A 178 -10.08 -37.54 -8.15
CA ASN A 178 -8.94 -38.33 -8.61
C ASN A 178 -9.27 -39.81 -8.51
N GLY A 179 -8.92 -40.57 -9.55
CA GLY A 179 -9.08 -42.02 -9.54
C GLY A 179 -8.05 -42.72 -8.64
N THR A 180 -8.34 -43.97 -8.28
CA THR A 180 -7.41 -44.88 -7.60
C THR A 180 -7.15 -46.11 -8.49
N GLU A 181 -5.88 -46.44 -8.75
CA GLU A 181 -5.47 -47.54 -9.66
C GLU A 181 -5.28 -48.90 -8.97
N LEU A 182 -5.34 -48.94 -7.64
CA LEU A 182 -4.99 -50.15 -6.90
C LEU A 182 -6.19 -51.09 -6.79
N GLU A 183 -6.20 -52.12 -7.63
CA GLU A 183 -7.05 -53.30 -7.45
C GLU A 183 -6.57 -54.15 -6.26
N PRO A 184 -7.46 -54.86 -5.55
CA PRO A 184 -7.06 -55.77 -4.47
C PRO A 184 -6.04 -56.80 -4.97
N VAL A 185 -4.86 -56.84 -4.35
CA VAL A 185 -3.82 -57.77 -4.80
C VAL A 185 -4.09 -59.21 -4.35
N GLY A 186 -3.71 -60.17 -5.20
CA GLY A 186 -3.78 -61.60 -4.88
C GLY A 186 -2.77 -62.03 -3.81
N GLY A 187 -2.96 -63.24 -3.27
CA GLY A 187 -2.09 -63.81 -2.21
C GLY A 187 -0.62 -63.94 -2.61
N GLU A 188 -0.32 -64.18 -3.89
CA GLU A 188 1.05 -64.27 -4.40
C GLU A 188 1.80 -62.93 -4.30
N THR A 189 1.15 -61.82 -4.64
CA THR A 189 1.72 -60.47 -4.53
C THR A 189 1.95 -60.07 -3.06
N ARG A 190 1.04 -60.46 -2.16
CA ARG A 190 1.19 -60.27 -0.70
C ARG A 190 2.42 -61.02 -0.18
N GLN A 191 2.58 -62.28 -0.58
CA GLN A 191 3.73 -63.10 -0.21
C GLN A 191 5.04 -62.50 -0.76
N ARG A 192 5.05 -62.06 -2.02
CA ARG A 192 6.20 -61.39 -2.64
C ARG A 192 6.59 -60.10 -1.91
N ALA A 193 5.62 -59.29 -1.46
CA ALA A 193 5.88 -58.10 -0.65
C ALA A 193 6.42 -58.46 0.75
N ARG A 194 5.87 -59.50 1.40
CA ARG A 194 6.36 -60.02 2.68
C ARG A 194 7.82 -60.47 2.61
N GLU A 195 8.21 -61.13 1.53
CA GLU A 195 9.60 -61.55 1.29
C GLU A 195 10.51 -60.38 0.93
N ALA A 196 10.12 -59.55 -0.04
CA ALA A 196 10.91 -58.42 -0.53
C ALA A 196 11.19 -57.37 0.57
N PHE A 197 10.23 -57.18 1.47
CA PHE A 197 10.36 -56.27 2.60
C PHE A 197 10.65 -57.00 3.91
N HIS A 198 11.04 -58.27 3.93
CA HIS A 198 11.45 -59.00 5.15
C HIS A 198 10.49 -58.80 6.33
N LEU A 199 9.18 -58.98 6.11
CA LEU A 199 8.16 -58.75 7.15
C LEU A 199 8.13 -59.92 8.14
N THR A 200 8.19 -59.62 9.44
CA THR A 200 7.98 -60.64 10.50
C THR A 200 6.49 -60.86 10.77
N ASN A 201 6.16 -61.77 11.70
CA ASN A 201 4.77 -62.02 12.12
C ASN A 201 4.18 -60.92 13.02
N ALA A 202 4.97 -59.92 13.44
CA ALA A 202 4.44 -58.79 14.19
C ALA A 202 3.59 -57.86 13.28
N PRO A 203 2.51 -57.25 13.79
CA PRO A 203 1.67 -56.34 13.03
C PRO A 203 2.47 -55.20 12.37
N VAL A 204 2.19 -54.93 11.10
CA VAL A 204 2.87 -53.90 10.31
C VAL A 204 2.07 -52.60 10.34
N LEU A 205 2.70 -51.51 10.76
CA LEU A 205 2.22 -50.15 10.65
C LEU A 205 2.93 -49.50 9.46
N LEU A 206 2.19 -48.91 8.52
CA LEU A 206 2.76 -48.35 7.31
C LEU A 206 2.52 -46.85 7.24
N PHE A 207 3.58 -46.08 7.02
CA PHE A 207 3.49 -44.71 6.54
C PHE A 207 3.92 -44.68 5.07
N ALA A 208 3.05 -44.19 4.19
CA ALA A 208 3.34 -44.04 2.77
C ALA A 208 3.19 -42.57 2.34
N GLY A 209 4.21 -42.02 1.68
CA GLY A 209 4.19 -40.65 1.15
C GLY A 209 5.55 -39.94 1.17
N SER A 210 5.62 -38.74 0.60
CA SER A 210 6.86 -37.95 0.59
C SER A 210 7.31 -37.58 2.01
N LEU A 211 8.64 -37.58 2.23
CA LEU A 211 9.24 -37.24 3.52
C LEU A 211 9.39 -35.72 3.66
N GLU A 212 8.27 -35.08 3.93
CA GLU A 212 8.15 -33.66 4.17
C GLU A 212 7.58 -33.42 5.56
N ARG A 213 8.05 -32.36 6.24
CA ARG A 213 7.57 -31.93 7.57
C ARG A 213 6.03 -31.89 7.69
N GLN A 214 5.38 -31.58 6.57
CA GLN A 214 3.94 -31.44 6.41
C GLN A 214 3.14 -32.73 6.60
N LYS A 215 3.75 -33.89 6.34
CA LYS A 215 3.13 -35.20 6.51
C LYS A 215 3.19 -35.68 7.95
N ASN A 216 3.77 -34.89 8.85
CA ASN A 216 3.79 -35.09 10.30
C ASN A 216 4.33 -36.47 10.73
N LEU A 217 5.30 -37.02 9.99
CA LEU A 217 5.98 -38.28 10.35
C LEU A 217 6.64 -38.24 11.75
N PRO A 218 7.20 -37.11 12.25
CA PRO A 218 7.73 -37.06 13.62
C PRO A 218 6.72 -37.49 14.68
N ARG A 219 5.42 -37.16 14.51
CA ARG A 219 4.36 -37.59 15.43
C ARG A 219 4.19 -39.09 15.47
N VAL A 220 4.25 -39.75 14.31
CA VAL A 220 4.19 -41.22 14.20
C VAL A 220 5.40 -41.88 14.86
N LEU A 221 6.60 -41.29 14.73
CA LEU A 221 7.78 -41.79 15.42
C LEU A 221 7.65 -41.65 16.94
N GLU A 222 7.13 -40.52 17.44
CA GLU A 222 6.90 -40.30 18.87
C GLU A 222 5.89 -41.31 19.44
N ALA A 223 4.80 -41.58 18.72
CA ALA A 223 3.82 -42.60 19.09
C ALA A 223 4.45 -44.01 19.08
N ALA A 224 5.27 -44.34 18.08
CA ALA A 224 6.00 -45.61 18.03
C ALA A 224 6.96 -45.79 19.22
N ALA A 225 7.59 -44.71 19.70
CA ALA A 225 8.43 -44.76 20.90
C ALA A 225 7.61 -45.07 22.16
N ILE A 226 6.39 -44.54 22.27
CA ILE A 226 5.46 -44.87 23.37
C ILE A 226 5.06 -46.35 23.30
N LEU A 227 4.64 -46.84 22.14
CA LEU A 227 4.27 -48.25 21.93
C LEU A 227 5.41 -49.20 22.29
N LYS A 228 6.65 -48.86 21.89
CA LYS A 228 7.85 -49.64 22.25
C LYS A 228 8.08 -49.66 23.76
N ARG A 229 7.93 -48.53 24.46
CA ARG A 229 8.04 -48.47 25.94
C ARG A 229 6.94 -49.26 26.65
N ARG A 230 5.74 -49.33 26.07
CA ARG A 230 4.61 -50.13 26.55
C ARG A 230 4.71 -51.61 26.18
N ASN A 231 5.81 -52.02 25.52
CA ASN A 231 6.07 -53.39 25.09
C ASN A 231 5.02 -53.96 24.11
N VAL A 232 4.42 -53.09 23.30
CA VAL A 232 3.51 -53.49 22.21
C VAL A 232 4.34 -53.98 21.02
N GLY A 233 4.05 -55.17 20.50
CA GLY A 233 4.76 -55.75 19.35
C GLY A 233 4.26 -55.20 18.02
N PHE A 234 5.13 -54.52 17.25
CA PHE A 234 4.80 -54.00 15.90
C PHE A 234 6.07 -53.79 15.05
N GLN A 235 5.88 -53.59 13.75
CA GLN A 235 6.91 -53.14 12.80
C GLN A 235 6.43 -51.85 12.15
N LEU A 236 7.23 -50.77 12.16
CA LEU A 236 6.87 -49.52 11.48
C LEU A 236 7.69 -49.36 10.20
N LEU A 237 7.01 -49.31 9.06
CA LEU A 237 7.59 -49.16 7.73
C LEU A 237 7.26 -47.79 7.17
N VAL A 238 8.26 -47.14 6.57
CA VAL A 238 8.14 -45.80 5.98
C VAL A 238 8.53 -45.90 4.52
N ALA A 239 7.55 -45.82 3.62
CA ALA A 239 7.72 -45.86 2.18
C ALA A 239 7.65 -44.42 1.60
N GLY A 240 8.79 -43.91 1.16
CA GLY A 240 8.92 -42.56 0.63
C GLY A 240 10.35 -42.00 0.64
N ARG A 241 10.54 -40.88 -0.08
CA ARG A 241 11.73 -40.02 -0.02
C ARG A 241 11.30 -38.57 0.09
N GLY A 242 12.20 -37.70 0.53
CA GLY A 242 11.90 -36.27 0.62
C GLY A 242 12.98 -35.46 1.33
N PRO A 243 12.85 -34.13 1.32
CA PRO A 243 13.87 -33.22 1.84
C PRO A 243 14.12 -33.37 3.34
N ASP A 244 13.20 -33.97 4.10
CA ASP A 244 13.29 -34.12 5.55
C ASP A 244 13.90 -35.45 6.00
N GLU A 245 14.37 -36.28 5.06
CA GLU A 245 14.85 -37.64 5.33
C GLU A 245 16.00 -37.68 6.35
N ALA A 246 16.93 -36.73 6.29
CA ALA A 246 18.05 -36.64 7.23
C ALA A 246 17.57 -36.41 8.67
N HIS A 247 16.61 -35.49 8.86
CA HIS A 247 16.03 -35.19 10.16
C HIS A 247 15.23 -36.38 10.71
N ILE A 248 14.49 -37.09 9.85
CA ILE A 248 13.77 -38.31 10.23
C ILE A 248 14.74 -39.41 10.72
N ARG A 249 15.87 -39.60 10.04
CA ARG A 249 16.91 -40.57 10.47
C ARG A 249 17.52 -40.20 11.82
N GLU A 250 17.71 -38.92 12.09
CA GLU A 250 18.15 -38.42 13.39
C GLU A 250 17.12 -38.72 14.48
N ARG A 251 15.85 -38.39 14.22
CA ARG A 251 14.76 -38.62 15.19
C ARG A 251 14.55 -40.10 15.54
N ILE A 252 14.72 -41.01 14.59
CA ILE A 252 14.69 -42.47 14.82
C ILE A 252 15.80 -42.89 15.81
N ARG A 253 17.00 -42.30 15.70
CA ARG A 253 18.11 -42.57 16.62
C ARG A 253 17.81 -42.02 18.02
N GLU A 254 17.36 -40.77 18.12
CA GLU A 254 17.02 -40.13 19.40
C GLU A 254 15.94 -40.89 20.20
N LEU A 255 14.93 -41.40 19.48
CA LEU A 255 13.81 -42.12 20.09
C LEU A 255 14.11 -43.60 20.35
N ASN A 256 15.35 -44.06 20.14
CA ASN A 256 15.78 -45.46 20.28
C ASN A 256 14.92 -46.43 19.44
N LEU A 257 14.54 -46.03 18.23
CA LEU A 257 13.68 -46.79 17.32
C LEU A 257 14.44 -47.60 16.26
N ASN A 258 15.78 -47.61 16.32
CA ASN A 258 16.62 -48.45 15.47
C ASN A 258 16.21 -49.93 15.59
N GLY A 259 16.03 -50.59 14.44
CA GLY A 259 15.55 -51.98 14.36
C GLY A 259 14.03 -52.15 14.47
N THR A 260 13.29 -51.15 14.95
CA THR A 260 11.82 -51.14 15.00
C THR A 260 11.21 -50.38 13.81
N VAL A 261 11.88 -49.32 13.35
CA VAL A 261 11.47 -48.50 12.20
C VAL A 261 12.38 -48.77 11.00
N ARG A 262 11.78 -48.93 9.82
CA ARG A 262 12.53 -49.13 8.56
C ARG A 262 12.10 -48.15 7.49
N LEU A 263 13.08 -47.40 6.98
CA LEU A 263 12.92 -46.51 5.83
C LEU A 263 13.15 -47.33 4.55
N LEU A 264 12.11 -47.51 3.75
CA LEU A 264 12.13 -48.34 2.53
C LEU A 264 12.56 -47.55 1.28
N GLY A 265 12.56 -46.21 1.36
CA GLY A 265 12.79 -45.35 0.20
C GLY A 265 11.58 -45.32 -0.75
N TYR A 266 11.79 -44.85 -1.97
CA TYR A 266 10.75 -44.75 -2.98
C TYR A 266 10.54 -46.10 -3.68
N ILE A 267 9.31 -46.62 -3.65
CA ILE A 267 8.93 -47.90 -4.27
C ILE A 267 8.26 -47.59 -5.61
N THR A 268 8.89 -48.02 -6.71
CA THR A 268 8.40 -47.78 -8.08
C THR A 268 7.49 -48.88 -8.60
N ASP A 269 7.54 -50.08 -8.02
CA ASP A 269 6.72 -51.22 -8.40
C ASP A 269 5.37 -51.14 -7.67
N GLU A 270 4.31 -50.79 -8.41
CA GLU A 270 2.95 -50.62 -7.88
C GLU A 270 2.39 -51.93 -7.29
N SER A 271 2.77 -53.09 -7.84
CA SER A 271 2.34 -54.39 -7.32
C SER A 271 2.95 -54.67 -5.94
N LEU A 272 4.22 -54.32 -5.75
CA LEU A 272 4.90 -54.44 -4.46
C LEU A 272 4.36 -53.45 -3.43
N LEU A 273 4.03 -52.22 -3.84
CA LEU A 273 3.40 -51.23 -2.96
C LEU A 273 1.99 -51.67 -2.55
N GLY A 274 1.19 -52.20 -3.48
CA GLY A 274 -0.13 -52.78 -3.18
C GLY A 274 -0.03 -53.97 -2.22
N GLY A 275 0.94 -54.87 -2.43
CA GLY A 275 1.24 -55.96 -1.49
C GLY A 275 1.66 -55.48 -0.10
N LEU A 276 2.44 -54.39 -0.03
CA LEU A 276 2.85 -53.78 1.23
C LEU A 276 1.67 -53.17 2.00
N TYR A 277 0.79 -52.44 1.31
CA TYR A 277 -0.46 -51.97 1.91
C TYR A 277 -1.27 -53.15 2.43
N ALA A 278 -1.46 -54.20 1.63
CA ALA A 278 -2.25 -55.36 1.99
C ALA A 278 -1.66 -56.15 3.18
N GLU A 279 -0.34 -56.24 3.35
CA GLU A 279 0.30 -56.86 4.53
C GLU A 279 0.28 -55.96 5.77
N SER A 280 -0.08 -54.68 5.62
CA SER A 280 -0.13 -53.73 6.73
C SER A 280 -1.40 -53.88 7.54
N ALA A 281 -1.27 -53.89 8.87
CA ALA A 281 -2.41 -53.90 9.78
C ALA A 281 -3.09 -52.52 9.83
N LEU A 282 -2.31 -51.44 9.71
CA LEU A 282 -2.83 -50.08 9.78
C LEU A 282 -1.95 -49.12 8.97
N CYS A 283 -2.58 -48.27 8.17
CA CYS A 283 -1.90 -47.19 7.45
C CYS A 283 -1.95 -45.89 8.27
N LEU A 284 -0.79 -45.31 8.58
CA LEU A 284 -0.66 -44.10 9.39
C LEU A 284 -0.54 -42.88 8.47
N PHE A 285 -1.53 -41.99 8.52
CA PHE A 285 -1.55 -40.79 7.69
C PHE A 285 -1.90 -39.54 8.53
N PRO A 286 -0.97 -39.06 9.38
CA PRO A 286 -1.22 -38.01 10.37
C PRO A 286 -1.18 -36.58 9.80
N ALA A 287 -1.43 -36.42 8.50
CA ALA A 287 -1.33 -35.14 7.80
C ALA A 287 -2.55 -34.25 8.09
N GLN A 288 -2.31 -32.98 8.46
CA GLN A 288 -3.39 -32.07 8.90
C GLN A 288 -4.00 -31.21 7.77
N GLN A 289 -3.18 -30.77 6.81
CA GLN A 289 -3.52 -29.64 5.90
C GLN A 289 -3.55 -29.98 4.40
N ILE A 290 -3.58 -31.25 4.01
CA ILE A 290 -3.57 -31.65 2.59
C ILE A 290 -4.90 -32.32 2.26
N SER A 291 -5.67 -31.74 1.33
CA SER A 291 -6.85 -32.43 0.78
C SER A 291 -6.43 -33.47 -0.27
N ALA A 292 -7.25 -34.51 -0.40
CA ALA A 292 -7.02 -35.75 -1.16
C ALA A 292 -6.10 -36.80 -0.47
N GLY A 293 -6.71 -37.66 0.34
CA GLY A 293 -6.10 -38.85 0.94
C GLY A 293 -5.93 -40.01 -0.05
N PHE A 294 -5.12 -39.84 -1.10
CA PHE A 294 -4.77 -40.95 -2.00
C PHE A 294 -4.31 -42.18 -1.24
N VAL A 295 -3.40 -41.97 -0.28
CA VAL A 295 -2.85 -43.01 0.58
C VAL A 295 -3.95 -43.73 1.39
N VAL A 296 -4.96 -42.98 1.86
CA VAL A 296 -6.09 -43.54 2.62
C VAL A 296 -6.94 -44.44 1.73
N ARG A 297 -7.22 -44.01 0.49
CA ARG A 297 -8.01 -44.79 -0.47
C ARG A 297 -7.22 -45.96 -1.07
N GLU A 298 -5.92 -45.79 -1.30
CA GLU A 298 -4.99 -46.85 -1.72
C GLU A 298 -4.90 -47.96 -0.67
N ALA A 299 -4.78 -47.58 0.62
CA ALA A 299 -4.81 -48.54 1.73
C ALA A 299 -6.16 -49.25 1.83
N ALA A 300 -7.26 -48.49 1.74
CA ALA A 300 -8.62 -49.01 1.79
C ALA A 300 -8.90 -50.03 0.67
N ALA A 301 -8.43 -49.78 -0.56
CA ALA A 301 -8.58 -50.70 -1.69
C ALA A 301 -7.88 -52.04 -1.46
N GLN A 302 -6.83 -52.07 -0.63
CA GLN A 302 -6.15 -53.31 -0.22
C GLN A 302 -6.79 -53.96 1.04
N GLY A 303 -7.80 -53.32 1.63
CA GLY A 303 -8.44 -53.72 2.88
C GLY A 303 -7.69 -53.31 4.13
N THR A 304 -6.85 -52.29 4.04
CA THR A 304 -6.07 -51.78 5.17
C THR A 304 -6.70 -50.49 5.68
N PRO A 305 -7.22 -50.46 6.92
CA PRO A 305 -7.77 -49.24 7.50
C PRO A 305 -6.67 -48.21 7.75
N SER A 306 -7.06 -46.94 7.80
CA SER A 306 -6.14 -45.83 8.06
C SER A 306 -6.40 -45.17 9.41
N LEU A 307 -5.34 -44.67 10.04
CA LEU A 307 -5.40 -43.79 11.21
C LEU A 307 -4.99 -42.38 10.80
N VAL A 308 -5.89 -41.42 11.07
CA VAL A 308 -5.75 -40.00 10.71
C VAL A 308 -5.98 -39.09 11.92
N ILE A 309 -5.57 -37.83 11.84
CA ILE A 309 -5.85 -36.85 12.90
C ILE A 309 -7.32 -36.41 12.83
N ALA A 310 -8.03 -36.39 13.95
CA ALA A 310 -9.41 -35.91 14.04
C ALA A 310 -9.51 -34.45 13.59
N GLY A 311 -10.47 -34.14 12.71
CA GLY A 311 -10.66 -32.79 12.16
C GLY A 311 -9.65 -32.39 11.07
N SER A 312 -8.76 -33.31 10.65
CA SER A 312 -7.91 -33.10 9.47
C SER A 312 -8.68 -33.36 8.17
N ALA A 313 -8.21 -32.83 7.03
CA ALA A 313 -8.85 -33.07 5.73
C ALA A 313 -9.00 -34.56 5.39
N PRO A 314 -8.02 -35.47 5.66
CA PRO A 314 -8.22 -36.91 5.46
C PRO A 314 -9.29 -37.55 6.36
N SER A 315 -9.68 -36.90 7.47
CA SER A 315 -10.69 -37.44 8.39
C SER A 315 -12.11 -37.41 7.84
N SER A 316 -12.40 -36.63 6.78
CA SER A 316 -13.70 -36.69 6.10
C SER A 316 -13.96 -38.04 5.42
N LEU A 317 -12.91 -38.82 5.14
CA LEU A 317 -13.02 -40.18 4.61
C LEU A 317 -13.22 -41.23 5.71
N ILE A 318 -13.10 -40.88 6.99
CA ILE A 318 -13.03 -41.84 8.10
C ILE A 318 -14.19 -41.62 9.07
N GLU A 319 -15.03 -42.63 9.20
CA GLU A 319 -15.94 -42.77 10.34
C GLU A 319 -15.19 -43.57 11.43
N ASN A 320 -14.87 -42.87 12.53
CA ASN A 320 -13.99 -43.40 13.56
C ASN A 320 -14.53 -44.70 14.18
N GLY A 321 -13.74 -45.77 14.11
CA GLY A 321 -14.10 -47.08 14.63
C GLY A 321 -15.03 -47.89 13.73
N VAL A 322 -15.35 -47.40 12.53
CA VAL A 322 -16.17 -48.11 11.53
C VAL A 322 -15.30 -48.55 10.35
N ASN A 323 -14.71 -47.61 9.60
CA ASN A 323 -13.89 -47.88 8.41
C ASN A 323 -12.42 -47.41 8.55
N GLY A 324 -12.08 -46.84 9.70
CA GLY A 324 -10.73 -46.41 10.07
C GLY A 324 -10.70 -45.84 11.48
N LEU A 325 -9.64 -45.12 11.83
CA LEU A 325 -9.44 -44.56 13.17
C LEU A 325 -9.09 -43.07 13.10
N THR A 326 -9.54 -42.32 14.10
CA THR A 326 -9.14 -40.92 14.31
C THR A 326 -8.51 -40.74 15.68
N CYS A 327 -7.45 -39.92 15.79
CA CYS A 327 -6.84 -39.55 17.06
C CYS A 327 -6.59 -38.04 17.18
N ALA A 328 -6.30 -37.55 18.38
CA ALA A 328 -5.79 -36.18 18.54
C ALA A 328 -4.35 -36.07 18.00
N ASP A 329 -3.88 -34.86 17.70
CA ASP A 329 -2.48 -34.62 17.30
C ASP A 329 -1.51 -34.65 18.50
N THR A 330 -1.54 -35.73 19.26
CA THR A 330 -0.60 -36.00 20.34
C THR A 330 -0.04 -37.42 20.20
N PRO A 331 1.24 -37.65 20.56
CA PRO A 331 1.85 -38.97 20.52
C PRO A 331 1.08 -40.00 21.35
N GLU A 332 0.55 -39.56 22.50
CA GLU A 332 -0.20 -40.39 23.45
C GLU A 332 -1.51 -40.86 22.84
N SER A 333 -2.30 -39.95 22.26
CA SER A 333 -3.59 -40.30 21.65
C SER A 333 -3.42 -41.22 20.45
N MET A 334 -2.37 -40.98 19.63
CA MET A 334 -2.05 -41.85 18.51
C MET A 334 -1.61 -43.24 18.96
N ALA A 335 -0.75 -43.33 19.99
CA ALA A 335 -0.31 -44.59 20.55
C ALA A 335 -1.48 -45.38 21.16
N GLU A 336 -2.38 -44.73 21.90
CA GLU A 336 -3.58 -45.36 22.48
C GLU A 336 -4.53 -45.90 21.41
N ALA A 337 -4.74 -45.16 20.33
CA ALA A 337 -5.57 -45.62 19.22
C ALA A 337 -4.97 -46.84 18.51
N ILE A 338 -3.64 -46.86 18.30
CA ILE A 338 -2.93 -47.99 17.69
C ILE A 338 -2.97 -49.21 18.63
N GLU A 339 -2.66 -49.02 19.90
CA GLU A 339 -2.64 -50.08 20.92
C GLU A 339 -4.02 -50.73 21.08
N GLY A 340 -5.07 -49.91 21.22
CA GLY A 340 -6.45 -50.38 21.32
C GLY A 340 -6.93 -51.12 20.07
N TYR A 341 -6.45 -50.71 18.88
CA TYR A 341 -6.74 -51.41 17.62
C TYR A 341 -6.05 -52.78 17.56
N LEU A 342 -4.75 -52.84 17.86
CA LEU A 342 -3.97 -54.08 17.84
C LEU A 342 -4.41 -55.10 18.91
N ALA A 343 -4.98 -54.63 20.03
CA ALA A 343 -5.49 -55.48 21.10
C ALA A 343 -6.84 -56.17 20.79
N ALA A 344 -7.50 -55.82 19.69
CA ALA A 344 -8.86 -56.30 19.36
C ALA A 344 -8.96 -56.94 17.95
N PRO A 345 -8.53 -58.21 17.77
CA PRO A 345 -8.48 -58.86 16.45
C PRO A 345 -9.81 -58.93 15.69
N GLU A 346 -10.94 -59.10 16.39
CA GLU A 346 -12.27 -59.07 15.76
C GLU A 346 -12.61 -57.69 15.21
N ARG A 347 -12.23 -56.64 15.95
CA ARG A 347 -12.40 -55.25 15.52
C ARG A 347 -11.51 -54.94 14.34
N MET A 348 -10.28 -55.46 14.31
CA MET A 348 -9.38 -55.30 13.16
C MET A 348 -9.99 -55.86 11.87
N ARG A 349 -10.59 -57.06 11.92
CA ARG A 349 -11.26 -57.68 10.76
C ARG A 349 -12.45 -56.86 10.28
N GLN A 350 -13.33 -56.46 11.19
CA GLN A 350 -14.50 -55.65 10.84
C GLN A 350 -14.12 -54.29 10.22
N LEU A 351 -13.13 -53.60 10.78
CA LEU A 351 -12.64 -52.33 10.23
C LEU A 351 -11.99 -52.52 8.85
N SER A 352 -11.29 -53.63 8.63
CA SER A 352 -10.66 -53.94 7.36
C SER A 352 -11.69 -54.21 6.26
N GLU A 353 -12.77 -54.94 6.58
CA GLU A 353 -13.88 -55.17 5.66
C GLU A 353 -14.62 -53.87 5.33
N ASN A 354 -14.91 -53.06 6.35
CA ASN A 354 -15.57 -51.76 6.18
C ASN A 354 -14.68 -50.74 5.45
N ALA A 355 -13.35 -50.81 5.62
CA ALA A 355 -12.42 -49.97 4.87
C ALA A 355 -12.53 -50.24 3.36
N ARG A 356 -12.74 -51.50 2.94
CA ARG A 356 -12.95 -51.84 1.51
C ARG A 356 -14.24 -51.26 0.93
N ALA A 357 -15.22 -50.97 1.78
CA ALA A 357 -16.45 -50.32 1.37
C ALA A 357 -16.29 -48.80 1.12
N LEU A 358 -15.11 -48.23 1.40
CA LEU A 358 -14.82 -46.86 0.99
C LEU A 358 -14.93 -46.73 -0.53
N PRO A 359 -15.72 -45.77 -1.06
CA PRO A 359 -15.93 -45.64 -2.48
C PRO A 359 -14.60 -45.46 -3.22
N SER A 360 -14.22 -46.42 -4.06
CA SER A 360 -13.16 -46.23 -5.05
C SER A 360 -13.78 -45.65 -6.32
N VAL A 361 -13.15 -44.62 -6.87
CA VAL A 361 -13.50 -44.13 -8.21
C VAL A 361 -12.40 -44.64 -9.12
N SER A 362 -12.75 -45.49 -10.09
CA SER A 362 -11.76 -45.96 -11.05
C SER A 362 -11.33 -44.80 -11.94
N TRP A 363 -10.06 -44.79 -12.36
CA TRP A 363 -9.61 -43.83 -13.36
C TRP A 363 -10.42 -43.92 -14.64
N ASP A 364 -10.96 -45.09 -14.96
CA ASP A 364 -11.83 -45.21 -16.13
C ASP A 364 -13.14 -44.43 -16.00
N ALA A 365 -13.77 -44.47 -14.82
CA ALA A 365 -14.96 -43.67 -14.56
C ALA A 365 -14.67 -42.16 -14.59
N VAL A 366 -13.54 -41.74 -14.01
CA VAL A 366 -13.09 -40.33 -14.07
C VAL A 366 -12.83 -39.90 -15.51
N MET A 367 -12.10 -40.70 -16.28
CA MET A 367 -11.69 -40.37 -17.64
C MET A 367 -12.86 -40.33 -18.62
N ASN A 368 -13.90 -41.13 -18.41
CA ASN A 368 -15.12 -41.05 -19.20
C ASN A 368 -15.78 -39.67 -19.04
N ARG A 369 -15.92 -39.18 -17.79
CA ARG A 369 -16.44 -37.84 -17.51
C ARG A 369 -15.53 -36.74 -18.08
N VAL A 370 -14.21 -36.89 -17.94
CA VAL A 370 -13.21 -35.95 -18.48
C VAL A 370 -13.33 -35.85 -20.00
N GLU A 371 -13.42 -36.98 -20.69
CA GLU A 371 -13.50 -37.01 -22.16
C GLU A 371 -14.82 -36.43 -22.67
N GLU A 372 -15.95 -36.73 -22.02
CA GLU A 372 -17.24 -36.10 -22.32
C GLU A 372 -17.15 -34.57 -22.15
N ARG A 373 -16.59 -34.10 -21.03
CA ARG A 373 -16.45 -32.66 -20.79
C ARG A 373 -15.49 -32.00 -21.77
N TYR A 374 -14.40 -32.63 -22.14
CA TYR A 374 -13.50 -32.10 -23.18
C TYR A 374 -14.18 -32.02 -24.54
N LYS A 375 -15.03 -32.99 -24.92
CA LYS A 375 -15.79 -32.93 -26.18
C LYS A 375 -16.77 -31.76 -26.17
N GLU A 376 -17.46 -31.55 -25.05
CA GLU A 376 -18.33 -30.39 -24.86
C GLU A 376 -17.56 -29.07 -24.98
N LEU A 377 -16.45 -28.93 -24.25
CA LEU A 377 -15.60 -27.74 -24.29
C LEU A 377 -15.02 -27.48 -25.68
N ALA A 378 -14.53 -28.52 -26.37
CA ALA A 378 -14.00 -28.42 -27.73
C ALA A 378 -15.07 -28.03 -28.76
N SER A 379 -16.35 -28.32 -28.48
CA SER A 379 -17.49 -27.96 -29.33
C SER A 379 -18.00 -26.53 -29.12
N LEU A 380 -17.54 -25.83 -28.08
CA LEU A 380 -17.92 -24.44 -27.82
C LEU A 380 -17.53 -23.56 -29.02
N GLU A 381 -18.47 -22.72 -29.45
CA GLU A 381 -18.18 -21.75 -30.50
C GLU A 381 -17.03 -20.83 -30.06
N ARG A 382 -16.12 -20.52 -30.98
CA ARG A 382 -14.95 -19.66 -30.72
C ARG A 382 -15.31 -18.27 -30.15
N MET A 383 -16.56 -17.82 -30.32
CA MET A 383 -17.09 -16.57 -29.74
C MET A 383 -17.60 -16.73 -28.29
N GLN A 384 -17.97 -17.94 -27.87
CA GLN A 384 -18.41 -18.26 -26.50
C GLN A 384 -17.25 -18.52 -25.53
N LEU A 385 -16.06 -18.87 -26.06
CA LEU A 385 -14.80 -18.82 -25.32
C LEU A 385 -14.50 -17.37 -24.98
N SER A 386 -15.13 -16.86 -23.92
CA SER A 386 -14.90 -15.51 -23.44
C SER A 386 -13.41 -15.41 -23.14
N ARG A 387 -12.66 -14.64 -23.92
CA ARG A 387 -11.26 -14.35 -23.60
C ARG A 387 -11.26 -13.53 -22.32
N LYS A 388 -11.24 -14.21 -21.17
CA LYS A 388 -11.08 -13.60 -19.87
C LYS A 388 -9.66 -13.08 -19.83
N ARG A 389 -9.47 -11.85 -20.33
CA ARG A 389 -8.37 -11.00 -19.89
C ARG A 389 -8.52 -11.00 -18.38
N GLY A 390 -7.61 -11.67 -17.66
CA GLY A 390 -7.75 -11.95 -16.24
C GLY A 390 -8.23 -10.73 -15.47
N VAL A 391 -8.89 -10.93 -14.33
CA VAL A 391 -9.55 -9.86 -13.55
C VAL A 391 -8.64 -8.63 -13.38
N PHE A 392 -7.32 -8.87 -13.28
CA PHE A 392 -6.30 -7.84 -13.22
C PHE A 392 -6.19 -7.00 -14.50
N ARG A 393 -6.16 -7.59 -15.69
CA ARG A 393 -5.95 -6.88 -16.97
C ARG A 393 -7.16 -6.08 -17.46
N LYS A 394 -8.39 -6.51 -17.15
CA LYS A 394 -9.64 -5.81 -17.54
C LYS A 394 -9.90 -4.56 -16.67
N GLU A 395 -9.41 -4.57 -15.43
CA GLU A 395 -9.36 -3.39 -14.56
C GLU A 395 -8.13 -2.53 -14.86
N MET A 396 -6.97 -3.13 -15.14
CA MET A 396 -5.76 -2.40 -15.56
C MET A 396 -5.91 -1.70 -16.92
N GLU A 397 -6.75 -2.15 -17.86
CA GLU A 397 -6.96 -1.41 -19.13
C GLU A 397 -7.76 -0.10 -18.94
N LYS A 398 -8.38 0.09 -17.76
CA LYS A 398 -8.97 1.37 -17.35
C LYS A 398 -7.96 2.27 -16.62
N VAL A 399 -6.73 1.80 -16.41
CA VAL A 399 -5.71 2.44 -15.59
C VAL A 399 -4.42 2.57 -16.39
N ASP A 400 -3.78 3.74 -16.35
CA ASP A 400 -2.51 3.96 -17.02
C ASP A 400 -1.40 3.11 -16.37
N LEU A 401 -0.99 2.04 -17.06
CA LEU A 401 0.04 1.08 -16.64
C LEU A 401 1.40 1.71 -16.32
N SER A 402 1.68 2.91 -16.84
CA SER A 402 2.94 3.62 -16.56
C SER A 402 2.96 4.21 -15.15
N LEU A 403 1.81 4.69 -14.67
CA LEU A 403 1.66 5.33 -13.37
C LEU A 403 1.68 4.31 -12.24
N GLU A 404 1.01 3.17 -12.40
CA GLU A 404 1.00 2.12 -11.37
C GLU A 404 2.34 1.38 -11.26
N LYS A 405 3.07 1.18 -12.36
CA LYS A 405 4.44 0.63 -12.30
C LYS A 405 5.37 1.57 -11.53
N ARG A 406 5.24 2.87 -11.74
CA ARG A 406 6.00 3.89 -10.99
C ARG A 406 5.52 3.98 -9.52
N ALA A 407 4.23 3.79 -9.25
CA ALA A 407 3.70 3.76 -7.89
C ALA A 407 4.18 2.54 -7.12
N MET A 408 4.25 1.37 -7.77
CA MET A 408 4.83 0.15 -7.21
C MET A 408 6.34 0.27 -7.00
N ASP A 409 7.07 0.91 -7.91
CA ASP A 409 8.50 1.22 -7.74
C ASP A 409 8.73 2.16 -6.55
N LEU A 410 7.88 3.19 -6.41
CA LEU A 410 7.93 4.14 -5.28
C LEU A 410 7.63 3.43 -3.95
N ILE A 411 6.58 2.60 -3.88
CA ILE A 411 6.27 1.79 -2.70
C ILE A 411 7.41 0.80 -2.40
N TRP A 412 8.00 0.18 -3.43
CA TRP A 412 9.12 -0.74 -3.27
C TRP A 412 10.34 -0.05 -2.68
N LYS A 413 10.73 1.11 -3.23
CA LYS A 413 11.84 1.93 -2.72
C LYS A 413 11.61 2.40 -1.30
N PHE A 414 10.37 2.76 -0.94
CA PHE A 414 9.99 3.03 0.44
C PHE A 414 10.21 1.82 1.35
N LEU A 415 9.78 0.62 0.93
CA LEU A 415 9.94 -0.61 1.71
C LEU A 415 11.39 -1.07 1.82
N THR A 416 12.21 -0.84 0.80
CA THR A 416 13.64 -1.18 0.79
C THR A 416 14.54 -0.08 1.35
N GLN A 417 13.96 1.00 1.89
CA GLN A 417 14.69 2.15 2.44
C GLN A 417 15.58 2.89 1.42
N ASP A 418 15.27 2.77 0.13
CA ASP A 418 15.91 3.55 -0.95
C ASP A 418 15.17 4.87 -1.16
N THR A 419 15.18 5.70 -0.12
CA THR A 419 14.47 6.99 -0.11
C THR A 419 15.13 8.03 -1.02
N GLN A 420 16.42 7.88 -1.33
CA GLN A 420 17.16 8.83 -2.18
C GLN A 420 16.78 8.76 -3.67
N HIS A 421 16.32 7.60 -4.14
CA HIS A 421 15.93 7.37 -5.54
C HIS A 421 14.42 7.21 -5.71
N LEU A 422 13.66 7.67 -4.73
CA LEU A 422 12.22 7.46 -4.65
C LEU A 422 11.45 8.01 -5.86
N TYR A 423 11.86 9.17 -6.37
CA TYR A 423 11.27 9.83 -7.53
C TYR A 423 12.07 9.52 -8.79
N VAL A 424 11.39 9.49 -9.94
CA VAL A 424 12.02 9.17 -11.24
C VAL A 424 12.92 10.31 -11.74
N TYR A 425 12.69 11.53 -11.27
CA TYR A 425 13.46 12.71 -11.65
C TYR A 425 14.43 13.15 -10.52
N PRO A 426 15.59 13.73 -10.88
CA PRO A 426 16.52 14.27 -9.89
C PRO A 426 15.89 15.36 -9.03
N HIS A 427 16.29 15.43 -7.76
CA HIS A 427 15.93 16.55 -6.88
C HIS A 427 16.37 17.88 -7.51
N ARG A 428 15.51 18.88 -7.36
CA ARG A 428 15.77 20.28 -7.70
C ARG A 428 15.41 21.11 -6.50
N LEU A 429 16.21 22.14 -6.21
CA LEU A 429 15.93 23.09 -5.13
C LEU A 429 14.49 23.63 -5.25
N GLN A 430 13.70 23.41 -4.20
CA GLN A 430 12.31 23.89 -4.07
C GLN A 430 12.19 25.02 -3.06
N GLN A 431 13.02 24.98 -2.01
CA GLN A 431 13.01 25.91 -0.88
C GLN A 431 14.37 26.60 -0.75
N PRO A 432 14.61 27.71 -1.47
CA PRO A 432 15.76 28.55 -1.19
C PRO A 432 15.63 29.18 0.21
N PRO A 433 16.74 29.61 0.84
CA PRO A 433 16.69 30.31 2.13
C PRO A 433 15.77 31.53 2.06
N MET A 434 14.68 31.53 2.82
CA MET A 434 13.79 32.69 2.88
C MET A 434 14.38 33.74 3.81
N GLN A 435 14.20 35.01 3.45
CA GLN A 435 14.60 36.14 4.28
C GLN A 435 13.35 36.79 4.84
N ALA A 436 13.32 36.98 6.16
CA ALA A 436 12.34 37.85 6.77
C ALA A 436 12.55 39.27 6.24
N LYS A 437 11.58 39.78 5.48
CA LYS A 437 11.63 41.13 4.92
C LYS A 437 10.36 41.86 5.34
N PRO A 438 10.48 43.03 5.98
CA PRO A 438 9.30 43.84 6.26
C PRO A 438 8.66 44.27 4.94
N GLU A 439 7.33 44.22 4.89
CA GLU A 439 6.55 44.71 3.75
C GLU A 439 6.83 46.19 3.51
N ARG A 440 7.15 46.56 2.27
CA ARG A 440 7.46 47.95 1.89
C ARG A 440 6.25 48.87 2.08
N PHE A 441 5.06 48.37 1.76
CA PHE A 441 3.79 49.06 1.97
C PHE A 441 2.92 48.22 2.90
N ARG A 442 2.78 48.67 4.14
CA ARG A 442 1.94 48.02 5.13
C ARG A 442 0.48 48.47 5.01
N LEU A 443 -0.45 47.54 5.22
CA LEU A 443 -1.87 47.83 5.34
C LEU A 443 -2.12 48.81 6.51
N PRO A 444 -3.06 49.75 6.38
CA PRO A 444 -3.39 50.66 7.46
C PRO A 444 -3.90 49.89 8.68
N ARG A 445 -3.46 50.27 9.88
CA ARG A 445 -3.89 49.66 11.15
C ARG A 445 -4.89 50.58 11.85
N SER A 446 -5.93 49.99 12.45
CA SER A 446 -6.97 50.67 13.23
C SER A 446 -7.25 49.91 14.51
N THR A 447 -8.04 50.48 15.42
CA THR A 447 -8.53 49.72 16.58
C THR A 447 -9.88 49.09 16.25
N PRO A 448 -10.22 47.92 16.84
CA PRO A 448 -11.51 47.28 16.59
C PRO A 448 -12.69 48.24 16.76
N GLU A 449 -12.70 49.02 17.83
CA GLU A 449 -13.83 49.91 18.14
C GLU A 449 -13.99 51.04 17.12
N ARG A 450 -12.89 51.52 16.52
CA ARG A 450 -12.94 52.52 15.43
C ARG A 450 -13.59 51.98 14.16
N GLU A 451 -13.50 50.68 13.94
CA GLU A 451 -14.11 49.99 12.81
C GLU A 451 -15.44 49.29 13.16
N GLY A 452 -16.01 49.62 14.34
CA GLY A 452 -17.35 49.16 14.73
C GLY A 452 -17.40 47.81 15.45
N ILE A 453 -16.27 47.30 15.95
CA ILE A 453 -16.17 45.98 16.60
C ILE A 453 -15.62 46.11 18.02
N SER A 454 -16.19 45.40 19.00
CA SER A 454 -15.64 45.44 20.37
C SER A 454 -14.28 44.72 20.43
N PRO A 455 -13.24 45.31 21.04
CA PRO A 455 -11.97 44.60 21.25
C PRO A 455 -12.14 43.33 22.09
N ARG A 456 -13.14 43.27 22.98
CA ARG A 456 -13.47 42.06 23.77
C ARG A 456 -14.00 40.91 22.93
N ALA A 457 -14.76 41.21 21.87
CA ALA A 457 -15.24 40.19 20.94
C ALA A 457 -14.06 39.58 20.15
N ILE A 458 -13.09 40.42 19.77
CA ILE A 458 -11.85 39.95 19.15
C ILE A 458 -11.06 39.10 20.15
N THR A 459 -10.90 39.52 21.41
CA THR A 459 -10.26 38.70 22.46
C THR A 459 -10.91 37.33 22.58
N ALA A 460 -12.24 37.28 22.68
CA ALA A 460 -12.98 36.02 22.80
C ALA A 460 -12.77 35.09 21.59
N LEU A 461 -12.65 35.65 20.38
CA LEU A 461 -12.33 34.89 19.17
C LEU A 461 -10.92 34.26 19.26
N PHE A 462 -9.90 35.06 19.60
CA PHE A 462 -8.53 34.55 19.76
C PHE A 462 -8.43 33.52 20.88
N ASP A 463 -9.11 33.73 22.01
CA ASP A 463 -9.16 32.77 23.12
C ASP A 463 -9.84 31.46 22.71
N SER A 464 -10.94 31.54 21.94
CA SER A 464 -11.64 30.36 21.42
C SER A 464 -10.74 29.55 20.47
N ILE A 465 -10.06 30.22 19.53
CA ILE A 465 -9.15 29.57 18.58
C ILE A 465 -7.96 28.97 19.33
N HIS A 466 -7.36 29.71 20.27
CA HIS A 466 -6.21 29.22 21.04
C HIS A 466 -6.58 28.04 21.96
N SER A 467 -7.80 28.00 22.48
CA SER A 467 -8.30 26.91 23.33
C SER A 467 -8.62 25.65 22.54
N ASP A 468 -8.96 25.76 21.26
CA ASP A 468 -9.17 24.62 20.36
C ASP A 468 -7.83 24.03 19.89
N GLU A 469 -7.40 22.94 20.50
CA GLU A 469 -6.14 22.26 20.12
C GLU A 469 -6.13 21.74 18.67
N ALA A 470 -7.31 21.57 18.05
CA ALA A 470 -7.40 21.16 16.66
C ALA A 470 -7.23 22.33 15.67
N SER A 471 -7.38 23.58 16.13
CA SER A 471 -7.17 24.78 15.31
C SER A 471 -5.72 24.89 14.84
N ARG A 472 -4.79 24.55 15.74
CA ARG A 472 -3.33 24.66 15.55
C ARG A 472 -2.92 25.96 14.87
N ALA A 473 -3.56 27.07 15.27
CA ALA A 473 -3.28 28.38 14.72
C ALA A 473 -1.80 28.75 14.91
N GLN A 474 -1.21 29.31 13.87
CA GLN A 474 0.18 29.74 13.81
C GLN A 474 0.23 31.25 13.62
N GLU A 475 -0.59 31.78 12.72
CA GLU A 475 -0.73 33.22 12.49
C GLU A 475 -2.18 33.55 12.14
N MET A 476 -2.65 34.74 12.50
CA MET A 476 -3.98 35.24 12.12
C MET A 476 -3.99 36.77 11.98
N MET A 477 -4.67 37.26 10.95
CA MET A 477 -4.88 38.69 10.70
C MET A 477 -6.34 38.95 10.34
N ILE A 478 -6.94 39.96 10.97
CA ILE A 478 -8.32 40.39 10.75
C ILE A 478 -8.32 41.82 10.24
N LEU A 479 -8.97 42.04 9.10
CA LEU A 479 -9.19 43.36 8.53
C LEU A 479 -10.68 43.69 8.54
N ARG A 480 -10.97 44.97 8.74
CA ARG A 480 -12.29 45.57 8.57
C ARG A 480 -12.13 46.90 7.87
N ASN A 481 -12.95 47.17 6.86
CA ASN A 481 -12.91 48.41 6.07
C ASN A 481 -11.52 48.72 5.47
N GLY A 482 -10.81 47.68 5.01
CA GLY A 482 -9.45 47.82 4.46
C GLY A 482 -8.35 48.07 5.49
N LYS A 483 -8.64 48.00 6.79
CA LYS A 483 -7.67 48.23 7.86
C LYS A 483 -7.50 47.01 8.75
N VAL A 484 -6.27 46.71 9.15
CA VAL A 484 -5.95 45.65 10.12
C VAL A 484 -6.43 46.10 11.50
N ILE A 485 -7.32 45.31 12.11
CA ILE A 485 -7.86 45.57 13.46
C ILE A 485 -7.29 44.62 14.52
N ALA A 486 -6.74 43.48 14.11
CA ALA A 486 -5.99 42.56 14.94
C ALA A 486 -5.06 41.70 14.10
N GLU A 487 -3.86 41.41 14.60
CA GLU A 487 -2.88 40.51 14.01
C GLU A 487 -2.10 39.81 15.13
N ALA A 488 -1.82 38.51 14.98
CA ALA A 488 -0.96 37.79 15.91
C ALA A 488 -0.26 36.61 15.24
N ALA A 489 0.93 36.30 15.75
CA ALA A 489 1.66 35.07 15.48
C ALA A 489 1.82 34.31 16.79
N TRP A 490 1.39 33.05 16.82
CA TRP A 490 1.57 32.16 17.96
C TRP A 490 3.05 31.79 18.01
N ALA A 491 3.71 32.03 19.14
CA ALA A 491 5.12 31.69 19.29
C ALA A 491 5.35 30.19 18.96
N PRO A 492 6.35 29.84 18.14
CA PRO A 492 7.47 30.69 17.70
C PRO A 492 7.40 31.19 16.25
N TYR A 493 6.22 31.30 15.64
CA TYR A 493 6.06 31.78 14.26
C TYR A 493 6.30 33.28 14.14
N GLU A 494 6.72 33.73 12.96
CA GLU A 494 7.21 35.09 12.73
C GLU A 494 6.50 35.75 11.54
N PRO A 495 5.76 36.86 11.75
CA PRO A 495 4.80 37.39 10.76
C PRO A 495 5.44 37.97 9.48
N ASN A 496 6.75 38.22 9.49
CA ASN A 496 7.49 38.79 8.36
C ASN A 496 8.21 37.72 7.52
N LEU A 497 8.03 36.44 7.85
CA LEU A 497 8.60 35.33 7.10
C LEU A 497 7.53 34.76 6.15
N PRO A 498 7.86 34.49 4.86
CA PRO A 498 6.91 33.85 3.97
C PRO A 498 6.52 32.45 4.47
N HIS A 499 5.23 32.17 4.47
CA HIS A 499 4.66 30.90 4.89
C HIS A 499 4.07 30.16 3.68
N GLN A 500 4.25 28.84 3.62
CA GLN A 500 3.72 28.02 2.54
C GLN A 500 2.19 28.03 2.50
N LEU A 501 1.62 28.38 1.34
CA LEU A 501 0.18 28.60 1.18
C LEU A 501 -0.60 27.37 0.70
N TYR A 502 0.08 26.34 0.20
CA TYR A 502 -0.55 25.17 -0.43
C TYR A 502 -1.61 25.60 -1.47
N SER A 503 -2.81 25.03 -1.42
CA SER A 503 -3.88 25.27 -2.39
C SER A 503 -4.41 26.70 -2.45
N MET A 504 -4.11 27.61 -1.52
CA MET A 504 -4.41 29.03 -1.71
C MET A 504 -3.68 29.63 -2.94
N SER A 505 -2.56 29.02 -3.35
CA SER A 505 -1.80 29.38 -4.56
C SER A 505 -2.65 29.31 -5.85
N LYS A 506 -3.70 28.48 -5.84
CA LYS A 506 -4.62 28.30 -6.98
C LYS A 506 -5.32 29.59 -7.36
N SER A 507 -5.87 30.29 -6.37
CA SER A 507 -6.56 31.56 -6.60
C SER A 507 -5.63 32.63 -7.15
N VAL A 508 -4.35 32.63 -6.75
CA VAL A 508 -3.33 33.54 -7.30
C VAL A 508 -3.01 33.18 -8.75
N THR A 509 -2.87 31.89 -9.08
CA THR A 509 -2.68 31.43 -10.46
C THR A 509 -3.89 31.75 -11.34
N ALA A 510 -5.11 31.56 -10.83
CA ALA A 510 -6.34 31.94 -11.52
C ALA A 510 -6.41 33.46 -11.73
N THR A 511 -5.95 34.27 -10.78
CA THR A 511 -5.83 35.73 -10.95
C THR A 511 -4.94 36.08 -12.16
N ALA A 512 -3.81 35.39 -12.34
CA ALA A 512 -2.94 35.57 -13.51
C ALA A 512 -3.67 35.28 -14.83
N ILE A 513 -4.48 34.21 -14.86
CA ILE A 513 -5.32 33.86 -16.01
C ILE A 513 -6.34 34.96 -16.30
N GLY A 514 -7.00 35.50 -15.26
CA GLY A 514 -7.91 36.61 -15.40
C GLY A 514 -7.27 37.86 -15.99
N MET A 515 -6.09 38.23 -15.51
CA MET A 515 -5.32 39.33 -16.07
C MET A 515 -4.97 39.08 -17.54
N LEU A 516 -4.59 37.86 -17.92
CA LEU A 516 -4.26 37.52 -19.31
C LEU A 516 -5.48 37.56 -20.23
N VAL A 517 -6.66 37.17 -19.72
CA VAL A 517 -7.94 37.30 -20.43
C VAL A 517 -8.30 38.78 -20.62
N ASP A 518 -8.17 39.60 -19.58
CA ASP A 518 -8.42 41.05 -19.65
C ASP A 518 -7.47 41.75 -20.64
N GLU A 519 -6.23 41.26 -20.77
CA GLU A 519 -5.24 41.71 -21.76
C GLU A 519 -5.53 41.23 -23.19
N GLY A 520 -6.53 40.36 -23.38
CA GLY A 520 -6.87 39.77 -24.68
C GLY A 520 -5.89 38.69 -25.15
N GLY A 521 -5.03 38.19 -24.27
CA GLY A 521 -4.02 37.16 -24.58
C GLY A 521 -4.53 35.72 -24.49
N LEU A 522 -5.74 35.50 -23.97
CA LEU A 522 -6.34 34.19 -23.76
C LEU A 522 -7.87 34.26 -23.82
N ASP A 523 -8.50 33.26 -24.43
CA ASP A 523 -9.95 33.02 -24.30
C ASP A 523 -10.17 31.81 -23.38
N LEU A 524 -11.19 31.87 -22.51
CA LEU A 524 -11.50 30.78 -21.59
C LEU A 524 -12.00 29.52 -22.31
N ASP A 525 -12.57 29.65 -23.49
CA ASP A 525 -13.09 28.53 -24.29
C ASP A 525 -12.05 27.99 -25.28
N GLU A 526 -10.82 28.53 -25.26
CA GLU A 526 -9.70 27.97 -26.02
C GLU A 526 -9.37 26.55 -25.55
N LYS A 527 -9.13 25.64 -26.51
CA LYS A 527 -8.85 24.24 -26.22
C LYS A 527 -7.41 24.03 -25.78
N LEU A 528 -7.20 23.13 -24.82
CA LEU A 528 -5.86 22.84 -24.32
C LEU A 528 -4.95 22.23 -25.39
N CYS A 529 -5.50 21.37 -26.24
CA CYS A 529 -4.73 20.73 -27.32
C CYS A 529 -4.34 21.73 -28.42
N ASP A 530 -5.03 22.86 -28.57
CA ASP A 530 -4.63 23.91 -29.51
C ASP A 530 -3.47 24.74 -28.94
N ILE A 531 -3.50 25.04 -27.63
CA ILE A 531 -2.42 25.75 -26.92
C ILE A 531 -1.13 24.91 -26.88
N PHE A 532 -1.26 23.61 -26.64
CA PHE A 532 -0.17 22.65 -26.50
C PHE A 532 -0.15 21.61 -27.62
N PHE A 533 -0.30 22.06 -28.88
CA PHE A 533 -0.39 21.18 -30.05
C PHE A 533 0.81 20.21 -30.20
N ASP A 534 2.00 20.60 -29.73
CA ASP A 534 3.22 19.79 -29.74
C ASP A 534 3.24 18.67 -28.69
N LYS A 535 2.28 18.68 -27.76
CA LYS A 535 2.12 17.69 -26.68
C LYS A 535 0.75 17.02 -26.68
N ALA A 536 -0.10 17.36 -27.64
CA ALA A 536 -1.44 16.79 -27.76
C ALA A 536 -1.38 15.34 -28.23
N PRO A 537 -2.29 14.46 -27.79
CA PRO A 537 -2.43 13.12 -28.36
C PRO A 537 -2.79 13.19 -29.84
N GLU A 538 -2.14 12.37 -30.67
CA GLU A 538 -2.41 12.29 -32.12
C GLU A 538 -3.86 11.91 -32.44
N ASN A 539 -4.51 11.12 -31.57
CA ASN A 539 -5.91 10.75 -31.73
C ASN A 539 -6.82 11.88 -31.28
N GLU A 540 -7.42 12.60 -32.23
CA GLU A 540 -8.40 13.69 -31.98
C GLU A 540 -9.65 13.25 -31.20
N ASN A 541 -9.95 11.93 -31.16
CA ASN A 541 -11.04 11.41 -30.34
C ASN A 541 -10.68 11.31 -28.85
N HIS A 542 -9.42 11.56 -28.48
CA HIS A 542 -8.99 11.53 -27.08
C HIS A 542 -9.72 12.62 -26.27
N PRO A 543 -10.16 12.35 -25.02
CA PRO A 543 -10.97 13.30 -24.24
C PRO A 543 -10.35 14.70 -24.04
N SER A 544 -9.02 14.79 -24.02
CA SER A 544 -8.30 16.06 -23.87
C SER A 544 -8.55 17.08 -24.99
N TRP A 545 -8.98 16.64 -26.18
CA TRP A 545 -9.37 17.53 -27.29
C TRP A 545 -10.67 18.31 -27.02
N LYS A 546 -11.42 17.93 -25.98
CA LYS A 546 -12.62 18.65 -25.51
C LYS A 546 -12.34 19.57 -24.32
N MET A 547 -11.15 19.51 -23.72
CA MET A 547 -10.79 20.33 -22.58
C MET A 547 -10.49 21.75 -23.01
N THR A 548 -10.90 22.72 -22.18
CA THR A 548 -10.69 24.16 -22.39
C THR A 548 -10.10 24.77 -21.13
N VAL A 549 -9.64 26.02 -21.20
CA VAL A 549 -9.15 26.76 -20.04
C VAL A 549 -10.23 26.89 -18.96
N ARG A 550 -11.49 27.10 -19.35
CA ARG A 550 -12.64 27.16 -18.45
C ARG A 550 -12.78 25.87 -17.64
N HIS A 551 -12.59 24.71 -18.28
CA HIS A 551 -12.64 23.41 -17.60
C HIS A 551 -11.52 23.24 -16.55
N LEU A 552 -10.38 23.90 -16.72
CA LEU A 552 -9.30 23.93 -15.73
C LEU A 552 -9.66 24.82 -14.53
N LEU A 553 -10.25 25.99 -14.78
CA LEU A 553 -10.62 26.96 -13.73
C LEU A 553 -11.72 26.42 -12.80
N ASN A 554 -12.69 25.70 -13.35
CA ASN A 554 -13.80 25.12 -12.59
C ASN A 554 -13.57 23.66 -12.15
N MET A 555 -12.36 23.11 -12.32
CA MET A 555 -12.02 21.73 -11.89
C MET A 555 -12.94 20.66 -12.50
N SER A 556 -13.28 20.76 -13.78
CA SER A 556 -14.23 19.85 -14.45
C SER A 556 -13.63 19.01 -15.58
N THR A 557 -12.31 18.89 -15.64
CA THR A 557 -11.64 18.05 -16.64
C THR A 557 -11.84 16.56 -16.39
N GLY A 558 -12.00 16.14 -15.14
CA GLY A 558 -12.08 14.74 -14.73
C GLY A 558 -10.79 13.95 -14.98
N SER A 559 -9.64 14.63 -15.15
CA SER A 559 -8.36 13.99 -15.46
C SER A 559 -7.92 12.97 -14.41
N PHE A 560 -7.42 11.80 -14.84
CA PHE A 560 -6.79 10.83 -13.95
C PHE A 560 -5.39 11.26 -13.47
N PHE A 561 -4.69 12.11 -14.23
CA PHE A 561 -3.39 12.63 -13.81
C PHE A 561 -3.58 13.69 -12.72
N ASN A 562 -3.11 13.38 -11.51
CA ASN A 562 -3.27 14.19 -10.30
C ASN A 562 -1.91 14.44 -9.63
N GLU A 563 -1.92 15.01 -8.42
CA GLU A 563 -0.73 15.35 -7.64
C GLU A 563 0.15 14.13 -7.36
N ALA A 564 -0.45 12.96 -7.10
CA ALA A 564 0.31 11.72 -6.96
C ALA A 564 0.96 11.30 -8.29
N GLY A 565 0.28 11.52 -9.41
CA GLY A 565 0.85 11.36 -10.75
C GLY A 565 2.07 12.24 -10.98
N SER A 566 2.06 13.48 -10.46
CA SER A 566 3.17 14.44 -10.59
C SER A 566 4.47 13.96 -9.92
N ALA A 567 4.38 13.18 -8.84
CA ALA A 567 5.53 12.55 -8.19
C ALA A 567 6.24 11.53 -9.10
N MET A 568 5.52 11.02 -10.11
CA MET A 568 5.98 9.95 -10.98
C MET A 568 6.29 10.44 -12.40
N GLY A 569 5.85 11.63 -12.79
CA GLY A 569 6.02 12.21 -14.13
C GLY A 569 7.11 13.27 -14.20
N SER A 570 7.70 13.47 -15.39
CA SER A 570 8.66 14.54 -15.65
C SER A 570 8.14 15.60 -16.63
N ASP A 571 7.19 15.25 -17.51
CA ASP A 571 6.50 16.19 -18.39
C ASP A 571 5.00 16.19 -18.08
N TRP A 572 4.66 16.93 -17.03
CA TRP A 572 3.30 16.97 -16.49
C TRP A 572 2.26 17.51 -17.48
N VAL A 573 2.64 18.36 -18.43
CA VAL A 573 1.72 18.83 -19.48
C VAL A 573 1.34 17.68 -20.40
N LYS A 574 2.34 16.92 -20.86
CA LYS A 574 2.11 15.75 -21.70
C LYS A 574 1.33 14.68 -20.94
N ASP A 575 1.77 14.35 -19.73
CA ASP A 575 1.13 13.32 -18.90
C ASP A 575 -0.35 13.69 -18.60
N PHE A 576 -0.66 14.97 -18.38
CA PHE A 576 -2.04 15.44 -18.21
C PHE A 576 -2.87 15.33 -19.49
N LEU A 577 -2.32 15.67 -20.66
CA LEU A 577 -3.07 15.64 -21.93
C LEU A 577 -3.28 14.22 -22.48
N HIS A 578 -2.41 13.28 -22.12
CA HIS A 578 -2.46 11.89 -22.57
C HIS A 578 -3.23 10.95 -21.63
N THR A 579 -3.62 11.41 -20.45
CA THR A 579 -4.39 10.60 -19.51
C THR A 579 -5.88 10.58 -19.85
N GLY A 580 -6.57 9.51 -19.43
CA GLY A 580 -8.03 9.43 -19.59
C GLY A 580 -8.79 10.37 -18.66
N VAL A 581 -10.13 10.35 -18.76
CA VAL A 581 -11.03 11.09 -17.88
C VAL A 581 -11.97 10.17 -17.11
N LYS A 582 -12.31 10.55 -15.88
CA LYS A 582 -13.24 9.86 -14.97
C LYS A 582 -14.70 9.99 -15.42
N PHE A 583 -15.03 11.10 -16.09
CA PHE A 583 -16.37 11.45 -16.57
C PHE A 583 -16.26 12.41 -17.77
N PRO A 584 -17.34 12.65 -18.54
CA PRO A 584 -17.31 13.59 -19.65
C PRO A 584 -16.82 14.98 -19.22
N VAL A 585 -15.87 15.55 -19.97
CA VAL A 585 -15.30 16.88 -19.67
C VAL A 585 -16.40 17.93 -19.50
N GLY A 586 -16.33 18.71 -18.43
CA GLY A 586 -17.30 19.74 -18.09
C GLY A 586 -18.54 19.26 -17.33
N SER A 587 -18.76 17.94 -17.20
CA SER A 587 -20.03 17.43 -16.66
C SER A 587 -20.09 17.39 -15.12
N ALA A 588 -18.96 17.40 -14.43
CA ALA A 588 -18.91 17.28 -12.98
C ALA A 588 -17.64 17.93 -12.41
N PHE A 589 -17.71 18.29 -11.13
CA PHE A 589 -16.56 18.79 -10.36
C PHE A 589 -15.69 17.64 -9.83
N ASP A 590 -14.37 17.76 -10.00
CA ASP A 590 -13.34 16.88 -9.47
C ASP A 590 -12.08 17.68 -9.14
N TYR A 591 -11.88 17.95 -7.84
CA TYR A 591 -10.76 18.75 -7.36
C TYR A 591 -9.42 18.08 -7.70
N ASN A 592 -8.59 18.76 -8.49
CA ASN A 592 -7.29 18.24 -8.93
C ASN A 592 -6.34 19.40 -9.24
N SER A 593 -5.23 19.52 -8.50
CA SER A 593 -4.27 20.62 -8.64
C SER A 593 -3.52 20.62 -9.98
N MET A 594 -3.54 19.51 -10.72
CA MET A 594 -2.95 19.49 -12.06
C MET A 594 -3.74 20.34 -13.05
N ASN A 595 -5.01 20.64 -12.78
CA ASN A 595 -5.73 21.66 -13.54
C ASN A 595 -5.07 23.04 -13.40
N THR A 596 -4.68 23.42 -12.18
CA THR A 596 -3.99 24.69 -11.92
C THR A 596 -2.57 24.70 -12.48
N TYR A 597 -1.86 23.57 -12.41
CA TYR A 597 -0.55 23.46 -13.05
C TYR A 597 -0.65 23.77 -14.56
N MET A 598 -1.68 23.25 -15.24
CA MET A 598 -1.92 23.55 -16.64
C MET A 598 -2.18 25.05 -16.87
N LEU A 599 -2.84 25.77 -15.95
CA LEU A 599 -2.98 27.22 -16.03
C LEU A 599 -1.63 27.95 -15.94
N ALA A 600 -0.75 27.55 -15.02
CA ALA A 600 0.61 28.10 -14.94
C ALA A 600 1.40 27.83 -16.25
N ALA A 601 1.26 26.63 -16.80
CA ALA A 601 1.85 26.28 -18.09
C ALA A 601 1.26 27.10 -19.25
N ILE A 602 -0.02 27.46 -19.22
CA ILE A 602 -0.68 28.31 -20.22
C ILE A 602 -0.08 29.72 -20.19
N ILE A 603 0.09 30.33 -19.00
CA ILE A 603 0.78 31.63 -18.87
C ILE A 603 2.13 31.56 -19.58
N ARG A 604 2.96 30.57 -19.23
CA ARG A 604 4.28 30.39 -19.83
C ARG A 604 4.24 30.19 -21.34
N ARG A 605 3.27 29.42 -21.84
CA ARG A 605 3.13 29.13 -23.27
C ARG A 605 2.67 30.34 -24.08
N LYS A 606 1.77 31.16 -23.52
CA LYS A 606 1.16 32.32 -24.20
C LYS A 606 2.03 33.57 -24.14
N THR A 607 2.73 33.80 -23.04
CA THR A 607 3.49 35.04 -22.82
C THR A 607 5.00 34.87 -22.99
N GLY A 608 5.50 33.63 -22.91
CA GLY A 608 6.95 33.35 -22.83
C GLY A 608 7.58 33.66 -21.47
N GLN A 609 6.82 34.18 -20.52
CA GLN A 609 7.25 34.53 -19.16
C GLN A 609 6.92 33.41 -18.17
N THR A 610 7.68 33.25 -17.10
CA THR A 610 7.23 32.37 -16.00
C THR A 610 5.99 32.95 -15.31
N LEU A 611 5.28 32.15 -14.50
CA LEU A 611 4.12 32.66 -13.76
C LEU A 611 4.51 33.81 -12.83
N THR A 612 5.67 33.67 -12.18
CA THR A 612 6.24 34.69 -11.29
C THR A 612 6.56 35.96 -12.07
N GLU A 613 7.30 35.85 -13.17
CA GLU A 613 7.67 37.00 -14.03
C GLU A 613 6.44 37.75 -14.57
N TYR A 614 5.39 37.01 -14.92
CA TYR A 614 4.14 37.59 -15.40
C TYR A 614 3.43 38.40 -14.29
N LEU A 615 3.36 37.84 -13.07
CA LEU A 615 2.67 38.44 -11.92
C LEU A 615 3.46 39.56 -11.25
N THR A 616 4.79 39.56 -11.28
CA THR A 616 5.62 40.56 -10.60
C THR A 616 5.21 42.01 -10.92
N PRO A 617 5.20 42.48 -12.18
CA PRO A 617 4.84 43.87 -12.49
C PRO A 617 3.33 44.17 -12.41
N ARG A 618 2.48 43.13 -12.39
CA ARG A 618 1.02 43.25 -12.49
C ARG A 618 0.30 43.18 -11.15
N LEU A 619 0.83 42.36 -10.24
CA LEU A 619 0.22 42.04 -8.95
C LEU A 619 1.18 42.32 -7.80
N TYR A 620 2.38 41.72 -7.82
CA TYR A 620 3.26 41.76 -6.66
C TYR A 620 3.83 43.16 -6.40
N GLU A 621 4.44 43.81 -7.39
CA GLU A 621 4.99 45.17 -7.25
C GLU A 621 3.90 46.22 -6.90
N PRO A 622 2.72 46.26 -7.57
CA PRO A 622 1.66 47.21 -7.20
C PRO A 622 1.12 47.03 -5.78
N LEU A 623 1.09 45.80 -5.26
CA LEU A 623 0.71 45.50 -3.88
C LEU A 623 1.88 45.66 -2.90
N GLY A 624 3.11 45.86 -3.39
CA GLY A 624 4.33 45.90 -2.57
C GLY A 624 4.66 44.58 -1.88
N ILE A 625 4.42 43.46 -2.57
CA ILE A 625 4.72 42.10 -2.13
C ILE A 625 6.19 41.80 -2.51
N GLU A 626 7.07 41.84 -1.52
CA GLU A 626 8.53 41.77 -1.73
C GLU A 626 9.08 40.33 -1.82
N ALA A 627 8.44 39.37 -1.13
CA ALA A 627 8.87 37.98 -1.08
C ALA A 627 7.75 37.05 -1.51
N HIS A 628 7.97 36.35 -2.63
CA HIS A 628 6.98 35.50 -3.29
C HIS A 628 7.63 34.28 -3.98
N PRO A 629 8.41 33.45 -3.26
CA PRO A 629 9.03 32.27 -3.83
C PRO A 629 7.99 31.26 -4.30
N TRP A 630 8.33 30.55 -5.39
CA TRP A 630 7.50 29.54 -6.02
C TRP A 630 8.28 28.25 -6.25
N GLU A 631 7.72 27.13 -5.79
CA GLU A 631 8.18 25.80 -6.18
C GLU A 631 7.93 25.52 -7.67
N THR A 632 8.79 24.73 -8.29
CA THR A 632 8.71 24.39 -9.72
C THR A 632 8.69 22.88 -9.95
N CYS A 633 8.02 22.47 -11.02
CA CYS A 633 8.05 21.09 -11.48
C CYS A 633 9.42 20.76 -12.13
N PRO A 634 9.69 19.49 -12.48
CA PRO A 634 10.98 19.08 -13.06
C PRO A 634 11.39 19.80 -14.36
N ASN A 635 10.48 20.45 -15.08
CA ASN A 635 10.79 21.25 -16.27
C ASN A 635 10.94 22.77 -15.99
N GLY A 636 10.85 23.19 -14.72
CA GLY A 636 11.03 24.57 -14.28
C GLY A 636 9.78 25.46 -14.36
N THR A 637 8.61 24.96 -14.77
CA THR A 637 7.35 25.69 -14.65
C THR A 637 6.88 25.68 -13.19
N GLU A 638 6.43 26.82 -12.66
CA GLU A 638 5.83 26.92 -11.33
C GLU A 638 4.68 25.91 -11.17
N LYS A 639 4.58 25.29 -9.99
CA LYS A 639 3.58 24.22 -9.77
C LYS A 639 2.14 24.74 -9.85
N GLY A 640 1.92 26.05 -9.63
CA GLY A 640 0.63 26.76 -9.73
C GLY A 640 -0.36 26.40 -8.62
N GLY A 641 -0.70 25.12 -8.50
CA GLY A 641 -1.68 24.64 -7.53
C GLY A 641 -1.22 24.63 -6.08
N TRP A 642 0.09 24.72 -5.86
CA TRP A 642 0.77 24.80 -4.57
C TRP A 642 2.18 25.38 -4.76
N GLY A 643 2.88 25.61 -3.66
CA GLY A 643 4.29 25.99 -3.67
C GLY A 643 4.57 27.48 -3.72
N LEU A 644 3.54 28.34 -3.69
CA LEU A 644 3.71 29.75 -3.36
C LEU A 644 3.83 29.92 -1.85
N SER A 645 4.80 30.73 -1.42
CA SER A 645 4.85 31.23 -0.04
C SER A 645 4.71 32.74 -0.01
N LEU A 646 3.90 33.26 0.91
CA LEU A 646 3.72 34.69 1.15
C LEU A 646 3.70 34.97 2.65
N THR A 647 4.01 36.20 3.04
CA THR A 647 3.70 36.68 4.41
C THR A 647 2.19 36.78 4.58
N MET A 648 1.72 36.78 5.83
CA MET A 648 0.30 36.98 6.13
C MET A 648 -0.24 38.31 5.57
N GLU A 649 0.54 39.38 5.70
CA GLU A 649 0.18 40.70 5.18
C GLU A 649 0.09 40.71 3.65
N SER A 650 1.00 40.00 2.96
CA SER A 650 0.95 39.82 1.50
C SER A 650 -0.30 39.05 1.05
N ALA A 651 -0.67 37.97 1.73
CA ALA A 651 -1.90 37.23 1.45
C ALA A 651 -3.16 38.11 1.71
N ALA A 652 -3.14 38.91 2.76
CA ALA A 652 -4.23 39.83 3.10
C ALA A 652 -4.43 40.92 2.02
N LYS A 653 -3.35 41.46 1.43
CA LYS A 653 -3.44 42.43 0.33
C LYS A 653 -4.17 41.85 -0.89
N ILE A 654 -3.90 40.60 -1.26
CA ILE A 654 -4.58 39.92 -2.38
C ILE A 654 -6.07 39.72 -2.03
N GLY A 655 -6.39 39.30 -0.80
CA GLY A 655 -7.78 39.18 -0.36
C GLY A 655 -8.53 40.52 -0.36
N GLN A 656 -7.88 41.59 0.11
CA GLN A 656 -8.45 42.93 0.10
C GLN A 656 -8.64 43.47 -1.31
N LEU A 657 -7.75 43.14 -2.26
CA LEU A 657 -7.92 43.45 -3.67
C LEU A 657 -9.21 42.84 -4.23
N TYR A 658 -9.48 41.57 -3.91
CA TYR A 658 -10.72 40.89 -4.28
C TYR A 658 -11.95 41.51 -3.60
N LEU A 659 -11.87 41.85 -2.31
CA LEU A 659 -12.93 42.56 -1.59
C LEU A 659 -13.27 43.91 -2.25
N ASN A 660 -12.24 44.60 -2.76
CA ASN A 660 -12.35 45.86 -3.47
C ASN A 660 -12.66 45.70 -4.97
N LYS A 661 -13.12 44.51 -5.39
CA LYS A 661 -13.46 44.22 -6.79
C LYS A 661 -12.33 44.52 -7.78
N GLY A 662 -11.09 44.20 -7.38
CA GLY A 662 -9.89 44.35 -8.20
C GLY A 662 -9.31 45.76 -8.23
N ARG A 663 -9.85 46.69 -7.43
CA ARG A 663 -9.30 48.04 -7.24
C ARG A 663 -8.30 48.09 -6.10
N TRP A 664 -7.16 48.73 -6.34
CA TRP A 664 -6.14 48.99 -5.34
C TRP A 664 -5.82 50.48 -5.27
N GLU A 665 -5.74 51.00 -4.04
CA GLU A 665 -5.40 52.40 -3.78
C GLU A 665 -3.96 52.49 -3.28
N THR A 666 -3.12 53.25 -3.98
CA THR A 666 -1.75 53.55 -3.57
C THR A 666 -1.59 55.06 -3.42
N GLY A 667 -1.57 55.54 -2.17
CA GLY A 667 -1.47 56.98 -1.89
C GLY A 667 -2.66 57.76 -2.45
N THR A 668 -2.44 58.58 -3.49
CA THR A 668 -3.48 59.38 -4.17
C THR A 668 -4.02 58.76 -5.46
N SER A 669 -3.48 57.62 -5.89
CA SER A 669 -3.88 56.97 -7.15
C SER A 669 -4.66 55.69 -6.88
N VAL A 670 -5.75 55.50 -7.63
CA VAL A 670 -6.55 54.26 -7.65
C VAL A 670 -6.26 53.54 -8.97
N ARG A 671 -5.88 52.26 -8.91
CA ARG A 671 -5.61 51.43 -10.09
C ARG A 671 -6.51 50.20 -10.08
N GLN A 672 -7.09 49.87 -11.24
CA GLN A 672 -7.74 48.58 -11.46
C GLN A 672 -6.64 47.57 -11.82
N LEU A 673 -6.34 46.63 -10.93
CA LEU A 673 -5.31 45.61 -11.16
C LEU A 673 -5.90 44.33 -11.78
N VAL A 674 -7.11 43.97 -11.37
CA VAL A 674 -7.88 42.83 -11.88
C VAL A 674 -9.25 43.36 -12.28
N SER A 675 -9.86 42.98 -13.40
CA SER A 675 -11.18 43.53 -13.74
C SER A 675 -12.25 43.16 -12.71
N GLU A 676 -13.20 44.07 -12.49
CA GLU A 676 -14.38 43.81 -11.66
C GLU A 676 -15.16 42.59 -12.19
N ARG A 677 -15.26 42.48 -13.52
CA ARG A 677 -15.87 41.33 -14.19
C ARG A 677 -15.21 40.01 -13.79
N TRP A 678 -13.87 39.93 -13.84
CA TRP A 678 -13.16 38.72 -13.44
C TRP A 678 -13.41 38.38 -11.98
N VAL A 679 -13.35 39.36 -11.08
CA VAL A 679 -13.60 39.14 -9.66
C VAL A 679 -15.01 38.59 -9.43
N GLU A 680 -16.03 39.19 -10.04
CA GLU A 680 -17.42 38.74 -9.92
C GLU A 680 -17.64 37.33 -10.47
N GLU A 681 -17.04 36.99 -11.61
CA GLU A 681 -17.10 35.63 -12.15
C GLU A 681 -16.35 34.64 -11.26
N ALA A 682 -15.18 35.02 -10.73
CA ALA A 682 -14.32 34.17 -9.93
C ALA A 682 -14.88 33.89 -8.54
N THR A 683 -15.63 34.82 -7.93
CA THR A 683 -16.21 34.69 -6.58
C THR A 683 -17.70 34.34 -6.58
N ARG A 684 -18.21 33.73 -7.66
CA ARG A 684 -19.58 33.20 -7.76
C ARG A 684 -19.54 31.72 -8.15
N PRO A 685 -20.55 30.89 -7.77
CA PRO A 685 -20.63 29.51 -8.27
C PRO A 685 -20.59 29.45 -9.80
N GLN A 686 -19.59 28.75 -10.33
CA GLN A 686 -19.45 28.39 -11.76
C GLN A 686 -19.72 26.91 -11.99
N ILE A 687 -19.61 26.10 -10.94
CA ILE A 687 -19.93 24.67 -10.93
C ILE A 687 -20.35 24.24 -9.51
N ASP A 688 -21.26 23.29 -9.45
CA ASP A 688 -21.70 22.69 -8.18
C ASP A 688 -20.62 21.77 -7.59
N THR A 689 -20.52 21.77 -6.26
CA THR A 689 -19.63 20.88 -5.50
C THR A 689 -20.46 19.88 -4.67
N PRO A 690 -21.12 18.89 -5.29
CA PRO A 690 -22.10 18.04 -4.59
C PRO A 690 -21.50 17.06 -3.58
N LYS A 691 -20.17 16.95 -3.51
CA LYS A 691 -19.42 16.01 -2.68
C LYS A 691 -18.23 16.73 -2.05
N GLY A 692 -17.88 16.34 -0.82
CA GLY A 692 -16.83 16.99 -0.03
C GLY A 692 -17.41 17.93 1.03
N GLU A 693 -16.55 18.65 1.74
CA GLU A 693 -16.94 19.43 2.92
C GLU A 693 -17.45 20.84 2.57
N ILE A 694 -17.03 21.42 1.43
CA ILE A 694 -17.57 22.69 0.92
C ILE A 694 -18.49 22.40 -0.26
N THR A 695 -19.79 22.44 0.00
CA THR A 695 -20.85 22.06 -0.95
C THR A 695 -21.57 23.24 -1.60
N TYR A 696 -21.10 24.47 -1.32
CA TYR A 696 -21.75 25.72 -1.75
C TYR A 696 -21.34 26.19 -3.15
N GLY A 697 -20.60 25.38 -3.89
CA GLY A 697 -20.13 25.67 -5.24
C GLY A 697 -18.69 26.17 -5.30
N TYR A 698 -18.18 26.22 -6.53
CA TYR A 698 -16.81 26.62 -6.84
C TYR A 698 -16.79 27.63 -8.00
N GLY A 699 -16.02 28.70 -7.85
CA GLY A 699 -15.84 29.73 -8.86
C GLY A 699 -14.63 29.48 -9.77
N HIS A 700 -13.85 30.52 -10.06
CA HIS A 700 -12.55 30.38 -10.75
C HIS A 700 -11.45 30.13 -9.73
N GLN A 701 -11.33 28.87 -9.34
CA GLN A 701 -10.41 28.39 -8.32
C GLN A 701 -10.59 28.98 -6.91
N ILE A 702 -11.80 29.47 -6.62
CA ILE A 702 -12.19 30.08 -5.33
C ILE A 702 -13.43 29.33 -4.79
N TRP A 703 -13.42 29.02 -3.50
CA TRP A 703 -14.52 28.32 -2.85
C TRP A 703 -15.62 29.27 -2.39
N MET A 704 -16.87 28.85 -2.54
CA MET A 704 -18.01 29.53 -1.94
C MET A 704 -18.25 29.01 -0.53
N THR A 705 -18.96 29.77 0.31
CA THR A 705 -19.22 29.39 1.70
C THR A 705 -20.73 29.29 1.97
N ALA A 706 -21.08 28.82 3.17
CA ALA A 706 -22.48 28.77 3.63
C ALA A 706 -23.11 30.16 3.70
N ARG A 707 -22.30 31.20 3.94
CA ARG A 707 -22.75 32.59 3.92
C ARG A 707 -22.77 33.08 2.47
N GLU A 708 -23.94 33.54 2.05
CA GLU A 708 -24.14 34.10 0.72
C GLU A 708 -23.16 35.26 0.44
N GLY A 709 -22.53 35.25 -0.74
CA GLY A 709 -21.55 36.25 -1.16
C GLY A 709 -20.16 36.13 -0.54
N ALA A 710 -19.98 35.36 0.54
CA ALA A 710 -18.67 35.10 1.12
C ALA A 710 -17.90 34.02 0.35
N PHE A 711 -16.59 34.21 0.25
CA PHE A 711 -15.70 33.35 -0.53
C PHE A 711 -14.39 33.08 0.21
N LEU A 712 -13.74 31.97 -0.15
CA LEU A 712 -12.60 31.41 0.57
C LEU A 712 -11.49 30.99 -0.40
N PHE A 713 -10.29 31.52 -0.18
CA PHE A 713 -9.07 30.90 -0.72
C PHE A 713 -8.60 29.89 0.32
N ASN A 714 -8.32 28.68 -0.14
CA ASN A 714 -8.32 27.51 0.72
C ASN A 714 -7.11 26.62 0.45
N GLY A 715 -6.23 26.54 1.42
CA GLY A 715 -4.98 25.78 1.41
C GLY A 715 -5.05 24.60 2.37
N ALA A 716 -4.40 23.50 1.97
CA ALA A 716 -4.20 22.35 2.85
C ALA A 716 -3.48 22.79 4.14
N PHE A 717 -3.71 22.05 5.22
CA PHE A 717 -3.20 22.36 6.55
C PHE A 717 -3.74 23.65 7.19
N GLY A 718 -4.92 24.12 6.78
CA GLY A 718 -5.57 25.26 7.44
C GLY A 718 -5.03 26.63 7.03
N GLN A 719 -4.55 26.75 5.79
CA GLN A 719 -4.18 28.06 5.22
C GLN A 719 -5.44 28.68 4.60
N TYR A 720 -5.97 29.73 5.21
CA TYR A 720 -7.24 30.32 4.79
C TYR A 720 -7.11 31.82 4.54
N MET A 721 -7.80 32.30 3.50
CA MET A 721 -8.23 33.68 3.39
C MET A 721 -9.74 33.68 3.16
N LEU A 722 -10.49 34.12 4.17
CA LEU A 722 -11.93 34.24 4.16
C LEU A 722 -12.32 35.71 3.95
N ALA A 723 -13.11 35.95 2.91
CA ALA A 723 -13.69 37.25 2.60
C ALA A 723 -15.18 37.26 2.96
N LEU A 724 -15.61 38.32 3.65
CA LEU A 724 -17.00 38.56 4.03
C LEU A 724 -17.42 39.92 3.46
N PRO A 725 -17.88 40.00 2.19
CA PRO A 725 -18.17 41.26 1.53
C PRO A 725 -19.28 42.09 2.18
N ASP A 726 -20.34 41.44 2.66
CA ASP A 726 -21.44 42.08 3.39
C ASP A 726 -20.99 42.70 4.73
N ARG A 727 -19.88 42.18 5.27
CA ARG A 727 -19.18 42.71 6.44
C ARG A 727 -17.96 43.54 6.06
N ASN A 728 -17.63 43.78 4.79
CA ASN A 728 -16.40 44.47 4.38
C ASN A 728 -15.16 44.03 5.21
N ALA A 729 -15.07 42.72 5.47
CA ALA A 729 -14.11 42.11 6.40
C ALA A 729 -13.33 40.98 5.72
N LEU A 730 -12.10 40.80 6.17
CA LEU A 730 -11.17 39.80 5.67
C LEU A 730 -10.49 39.12 6.85
N VAL A 731 -10.37 37.80 6.81
CA VAL A 731 -9.61 37.03 7.80
C VAL A 731 -8.61 36.15 7.08
N VAL A 732 -7.34 36.28 7.42
CA VAL A 732 -6.26 35.40 6.98
C VAL A 732 -5.78 34.59 8.17
N LEU A 733 -5.68 33.26 8.01
CA LEU A 733 -5.24 32.33 9.04
C LEU A 733 -4.24 31.33 8.45
N PHE A 734 -3.11 31.15 9.12
CA PHE A 734 -2.18 30.05 8.86
C PHE A 734 -2.19 29.10 10.06
N SER A 735 -2.17 27.79 9.78
CA SER A 735 -2.36 26.72 10.76
C SER A 735 -1.51 25.47 10.44
N GLY A 736 -1.44 24.54 11.39
CA GLY A 736 -0.92 23.18 11.20
C GLY A 736 -1.98 22.07 11.34
N THR A 737 -3.25 22.38 11.10
CA THR A 737 -4.37 21.44 11.28
C THR A 737 -4.41 20.37 10.19
N SER A 738 -4.79 19.15 10.53
CA SER A 738 -5.01 18.08 9.54
C SER A 738 -6.48 17.91 9.15
N ARG A 739 -7.37 18.74 9.73
CA ARG A 739 -8.78 18.77 9.31
C ARG A 739 -8.84 19.40 7.91
N LEU A 740 -9.46 18.68 6.98
CA LEU A 740 -9.79 19.25 5.70
C LEU A 740 -10.82 20.35 5.90
N PHE A 741 -10.56 21.46 5.21
CA PHE A 741 -11.48 22.56 4.99
C PHE A 741 -12.20 23.06 6.26
N ALA A 742 -13.25 23.87 6.09
CA ALA A 742 -13.93 24.60 7.16
C ALA A 742 -14.76 23.71 8.11
N ASN A 743 -14.39 22.45 8.36
CA ASN A 743 -15.23 21.55 9.14
C ASN A 743 -15.20 21.92 10.64
N GLY A 744 -16.22 22.67 11.08
CA GLY A 744 -16.70 22.70 12.47
C GLY A 744 -15.81 23.37 13.51
N GLY A 745 -14.86 24.21 13.11
CA GLY A 745 -13.85 24.78 14.01
C GLY A 745 -13.63 26.28 13.82
N VAL A 746 -12.50 26.64 13.21
CA VAL A 746 -12.02 28.03 13.22
C VAL A 746 -12.83 28.97 12.33
N LEU A 747 -13.23 28.52 11.13
CA LEU A 747 -14.00 29.39 10.22
C LEU A 747 -15.43 29.64 10.74
N ASP A 748 -16.03 28.68 11.45
CA ASP A 748 -17.30 28.87 12.14
C ASP A 748 -17.14 29.80 13.34
N GLN A 749 -16.07 29.65 14.13
CA GLN A 749 -15.75 30.57 15.24
C GLN A 749 -15.56 32.00 14.72
N VAL A 750 -14.83 32.18 13.63
CA VAL A 750 -14.62 33.48 12.97
C VAL A 750 -15.93 34.05 12.46
N THR A 751 -16.73 33.26 11.74
CA THR A 751 -18.00 33.71 11.18
C THR A 751 -18.99 34.09 12.28
N ALA A 752 -19.13 33.25 13.32
CA ALA A 752 -19.99 33.52 14.46
C ALA A 752 -19.56 34.77 15.24
N ALA A 753 -18.26 34.99 15.42
CA ALA A 753 -17.75 36.21 16.05
C ALA A 753 -18.12 37.46 15.24
N LEU A 754 -18.04 37.38 13.91
CA LEU A 754 -18.34 38.49 13.00
C LEU A 754 -19.83 38.65 12.68
N ASP A 755 -20.67 37.63 12.92
CA ASP A 755 -22.13 37.70 12.77
C ASP A 755 -22.78 38.66 13.77
N THR A 756 -22.16 38.81 14.93
CA THR A 756 -22.59 39.81 15.93
C THR A 756 -22.37 41.25 15.48
N VAL A 757 -21.60 41.47 14.41
CA VAL A 757 -21.31 42.78 13.83
C VAL A 757 -22.38 43.12 12.79
N GLN A 758 -22.96 44.31 12.88
CA GLN A 758 -23.94 44.82 11.90
C GLN A 758 -23.28 45.12 10.53
N GLU A 759 -24.10 45.28 9.49
CA GLU A 759 -23.64 45.66 8.15
C GLU A 759 -23.10 47.10 8.13
N PRO A 760 -22.01 47.37 7.39
CA PRO A 760 -21.51 48.73 7.23
C PRO A 760 -22.51 49.60 6.43
N PRO A 761 -22.54 50.93 6.65
CA PRO A 761 -21.65 51.68 7.53
C PRO A 761 -22.10 51.64 8.99
N LEU A 762 -21.16 51.41 9.91
CA LEU A 762 -21.37 51.53 11.35
C LEU A 762 -20.56 52.69 11.91
N PRO A 763 -21.10 53.49 12.85
CA PRO A 763 -20.32 54.47 13.57
C PRO A 763 -19.25 53.78 14.44
N PRO A 764 -18.11 54.44 14.73
CA PRO A 764 -17.18 53.97 15.73
C PRO A 764 -17.88 53.67 17.07
N LEU A 765 -17.54 52.55 17.70
CA LEU A 765 -17.95 52.26 19.07
C LEU A 765 -17.21 53.19 20.06
N PRO A 766 -17.74 53.39 21.28
CA PRO A 766 -17.02 54.09 22.33
C PRO A 766 -15.64 53.46 22.60
N LYS A 767 -14.66 54.28 22.97
CA LYS A 767 -13.32 53.79 23.34
C LYS A 767 -13.42 52.84 24.54
N ASP A 768 -12.86 51.63 24.41
CA ASP A 768 -12.72 50.64 25.49
C ASP A 768 -11.22 50.35 25.72
N GLU A 769 -10.56 51.23 26.47
CA GLU A 769 -9.11 51.12 26.71
C GLU A 769 -8.75 49.84 27.46
N ALA A 770 -9.55 49.45 28.45
CA ALA A 770 -9.35 48.20 29.20
C ALA A 770 -9.52 46.97 28.31
N GLY A 771 -10.53 46.94 27.43
CA GLY A 771 -10.71 45.87 26.45
C GLY A 771 -9.55 45.79 25.46
N ARG A 772 -9.01 46.94 25.04
CA ARG A 772 -7.85 46.99 24.14
C ARG A 772 -6.57 46.50 24.80
N GLU A 773 -6.31 46.88 26.05
CA GLU A 773 -5.17 46.37 26.83
C GLU A 773 -5.27 44.85 27.04
N ALA A 774 -6.46 44.35 27.35
CA ALA A 774 -6.72 42.92 27.44
C ALA A 774 -6.46 42.20 26.11
N LEU A 775 -6.93 42.76 24.99
CA LEU A 775 -6.64 42.22 23.65
C LEU A 775 -5.13 42.15 23.39
N VAL A 776 -4.39 43.25 23.57
CA VAL A 776 -2.93 43.26 23.35
C VAL A 776 -2.22 42.21 24.22
N THR A 777 -2.66 42.07 25.48
CA THR A 777 -2.12 41.06 26.40
C THR A 777 -2.39 39.64 25.89
N THR A 778 -3.62 39.35 25.47
CA THR A 778 -3.98 38.05 24.87
C THR A 778 -3.12 37.77 23.64
N LEU A 779 -3.04 38.69 22.68
CA LEU A 779 -2.31 38.49 21.42
C LEU A 779 -0.81 38.21 21.67
N ASN A 780 -0.20 38.89 22.64
CA ASN A 780 1.22 38.68 23.00
C ASN A 780 1.47 37.38 23.77
N GLY A 781 0.45 36.76 24.36
CA GLY A 781 0.55 35.53 25.15
C GLY A 781 0.36 34.24 24.36
N LEU A 782 0.09 34.33 23.05
CA LEU A 782 -0.24 33.19 22.21
C LEU A 782 1.00 32.33 21.90
N THR A 783 0.89 31.03 22.14
CA THR A 783 1.92 30.02 21.82
C THR A 783 1.29 28.84 21.11
N VAL A 784 1.99 28.30 20.12
CA VAL A 784 1.46 27.23 19.28
C VAL A 784 1.18 25.99 20.13
N ARG A 785 0.00 25.39 19.93
CA ARG A 785 -0.33 24.09 20.54
C ARG A 785 -0.01 22.98 19.58
N TYR A 786 0.65 21.95 20.08
CA TYR A 786 1.00 20.75 19.32
C TYR A 786 0.69 19.51 20.15
N ARG A 787 0.49 18.38 19.46
CA ARG A 787 0.34 17.09 20.12
C ARG A 787 1.61 16.77 20.89
N LYS A 788 1.48 16.34 22.15
CA LYS A 788 2.61 15.86 22.97
C LYS A 788 2.60 14.33 23.02
N PRO A 789 2.99 13.62 21.94
CA PRO A 789 2.85 12.16 21.84
C PRO A 789 3.66 11.42 22.90
N PHE A 790 4.67 12.08 23.48
CA PHE A 790 5.56 11.51 24.46
C PHE A 790 5.36 12.04 25.89
N PHE A 791 4.28 12.79 26.14
CA PHE A 791 4.01 13.33 27.48
C PHE A 791 3.75 12.20 28.49
N ASN A 792 4.51 12.19 29.58
CA ASN A 792 4.29 11.30 30.71
C ASN A 792 4.33 12.13 32.00
N PRO A 793 3.19 12.23 32.74
CA PRO A 793 3.08 13.07 33.93
C PRO A 793 3.90 12.54 35.12
N ASN A 794 4.36 11.28 35.07
CA ASN A 794 5.11 10.65 36.16
C ASN A 794 6.63 10.92 36.08
N LEU A 795 7.10 11.61 35.04
CA LEU A 795 8.52 11.87 34.86
C LEU A 795 8.99 13.00 35.79
N ARG A 796 10.17 12.79 36.41
CA ARG A 796 10.81 13.85 37.20
C ARG A 796 11.51 14.82 36.25
N ALA A 797 11.02 16.05 36.18
CA ALA A 797 11.65 17.12 35.39
C ALA A 797 13.12 17.32 35.79
N LEU A 798 13.97 17.50 34.79
CA LEU A 798 15.39 17.75 34.92
C LEU A 798 15.73 19.06 34.20
N PRO A 799 16.49 19.99 34.81
CA PRO A 799 16.98 21.17 34.10
C PRO A 799 17.79 20.76 32.87
N LEU A 800 17.58 21.44 31.74
CA LEU A 800 18.27 21.07 30.49
C LEU A 800 19.80 21.20 30.60
N GLU A 801 20.30 22.13 31.42
CA GLU A 801 21.73 22.28 31.72
C GLU A 801 22.35 21.02 32.35
N GLU A 802 21.62 20.32 33.21
CA GLU A 802 22.08 19.06 33.80
C GLU A 802 22.07 17.93 32.74
N ALA A 803 21.05 17.90 31.87
CA ALA A 803 21.04 16.99 30.73
C ALA A 803 22.22 17.26 29.78
N ALA A 804 22.54 18.54 29.52
CA ALA A 804 23.64 18.95 28.67
C ALA A 804 24.99 18.50 29.24
N ARG A 805 25.25 18.70 30.55
CA ARG A 805 26.45 18.18 31.22
C ARG A 805 26.64 16.68 31.09
N ARG A 806 25.55 15.90 31.12
CA ARG A 806 25.62 14.43 30.97
C ARG A 806 25.96 14.00 29.54
N LEU A 807 25.60 14.85 28.57
CA LEU A 807 25.73 14.61 27.14
C LEU A 807 26.99 15.22 26.52
N ASP A 808 27.65 16.13 27.20
CA ASP A 808 28.78 16.89 26.69
C ASP A 808 29.87 16.00 26.08
N GLY A 809 30.27 16.31 24.85
CA GLY A 809 31.25 15.58 24.07
C GLY A 809 30.84 14.18 23.60
N ARG A 810 29.58 13.74 23.83
CA ARG A 810 29.13 12.41 23.39
C ARG A 810 28.75 12.41 21.92
N VAL A 811 29.19 11.38 21.23
CA VAL A 811 28.93 11.15 19.81
C VAL A 811 28.37 9.74 19.65
N TYR A 812 27.22 9.59 19.02
CA TYR A 812 26.59 8.31 18.76
C TYR A 812 26.57 8.05 17.26
N THR A 813 26.81 6.80 16.86
CA THR A 813 26.75 6.35 15.47
C THR A 813 25.55 5.42 15.27
N PHE A 814 24.93 5.49 14.10
CA PHE A 814 23.72 4.74 13.78
C PHE A 814 23.96 3.77 12.61
N PRO A 815 23.41 2.54 12.67
CA PRO A 815 23.34 1.67 11.50
C PRO A 815 22.35 2.24 10.47
N ALA A 816 22.32 1.69 9.26
CA ALA A 816 21.38 2.10 8.21
C ALA A 816 19.92 2.15 8.73
N ASN A 817 19.26 3.29 8.48
CA ASN A 817 17.91 3.58 8.96
C ASN A 817 17.22 4.63 8.07
N ILE A 818 15.99 5.01 8.42
CA ILE A 818 15.18 6.02 7.73
C ILE A 818 14.80 7.21 8.64
N GLY A 819 15.44 7.32 9.81
CA GLY A 819 15.19 8.40 10.77
C GLY A 819 15.89 9.69 10.34
N GLY A 820 15.24 10.82 10.55
CA GLY A 820 15.78 12.13 10.19
C GLY A 820 14.99 13.30 10.77
N ILE A 821 15.57 14.49 10.73
CA ILE A 821 15.00 15.72 11.30
C ILE A 821 13.82 16.26 10.49
N MET A 822 13.80 16.02 9.18
CA MET A 822 12.77 16.54 8.30
C MET A 822 11.43 15.80 8.48
N PRO A 823 10.28 16.50 8.54
CA PRO A 823 8.97 15.88 8.49
C PRO A 823 8.74 15.12 7.18
N MET A 824 8.04 13.99 7.21
CA MET A 824 7.87 13.10 6.05
C MET A 824 7.05 13.72 4.92
N ILE A 825 6.00 14.45 5.28
CA ILE A 825 5.14 15.13 4.30
C ILE A 825 5.93 16.22 3.57
N LEU A 826 6.71 17.01 4.31
CA LEU A 826 7.57 18.05 3.74
C LEU A 826 8.61 17.46 2.79
N GLN A 827 9.22 16.33 3.15
CA GLN A 827 10.13 15.59 2.27
C GLN A 827 9.47 15.14 0.98
N SER A 828 8.20 14.73 1.06
CA SER A 828 7.42 14.26 -0.10
C SER A 828 7.05 15.40 -1.06
N VAL A 829 6.75 16.59 -0.53
CA VAL A 829 6.40 17.76 -1.36
C VAL A 829 7.64 18.30 -2.10
N HIS A 830 8.80 18.29 -1.43
CA HIS A 830 10.04 18.84 -1.98
C HIS A 830 10.98 17.82 -2.63
N ASN A 831 10.65 16.52 -2.56
CA ASN A 831 11.50 15.43 -3.06
C ASN A 831 12.92 15.47 -2.48
N ASN A 832 13.06 15.76 -1.19
CA ASN A 832 14.35 15.91 -0.52
C ASN A 832 14.58 14.91 0.61
N PHE A 833 14.12 13.68 0.43
CA PHE A 833 14.19 12.62 1.41
C PHE A 833 15.57 12.43 2.06
N SER A 834 15.56 12.15 3.36
CA SER A 834 16.73 11.82 4.16
C SER A 834 17.31 10.47 3.79
N ALA A 835 18.63 10.35 3.91
CA ALA A 835 19.38 9.10 3.77
C ALA A 835 19.37 8.25 5.05
N GLY A 836 18.73 8.75 6.12
CA GLY A 836 18.85 8.21 7.47
C GLY A 836 19.98 8.87 8.26
N LEU A 837 19.86 8.84 9.58
CA LEU A 837 20.89 9.32 10.51
C LEU A 837 22.13 8.43 10.46
N THR A 838 23.31 9.04 10.44
CA THR A 838 24.60 8.34 10.55
C THR A 838 25.29 8.66 11.87
N ARG A 839 25.11 9.88 12.38
CA ARG A 839 25.72 10.36 13.63
C ARG A 839 24.82 11.35 14.36
N ALA A 840 24.85 11.32 15.69
CA ALA A 840 24.35 12.40 16.54
C ALA A 840 25.44 12.81 17.54
N ALA A 841 25.76 14.09 17.64
CA ALA A 841 26.73 14.62 18.59
C ALA A 841 26.09 15.70 19.48
N PHE A 842 26.60 15.80 20.71
CA PHE A 842 26.07 16.69 21.73
C PHE A 842 27.19 17.43 22.45
N ASP A 843 27.05 18.74 22.56
CA ASP A 843 28.00 19.59 23.29
C ASP A 843 27.24 20.56 24.21
N GLN A 844 27.78 20.80 25.40
CA GLN A 844 27.26 21.81 26.31
C GLN A 844 27.76 23.20 25.91
N LEU A 845 26.85 24.19 25.90
CA LEU A 845 27.18 25.59 25.72
C LEU A 845 27.39 26.30 27.07
N GLU A 846 28.12 27.42 27.04
CA GLU A 846 28.42 28.23 28.23
C GLU A 846 27.17 28.73 28.96
N ASP A 847 26.06 28.96 28.24
CA ASP A 847 24.80 29.43 28.79
C ASP A 847 23.87 28.29 29.29
N GLY A 848 24.40 27.06 29.36
CA GLY A 848 23.66 25.86 29.78
C GLY A 848 22.79 25.25 28.68
N GLY A 849 22.82 25.78 27.45
CA GLY A 849 22.19 25.18 26.28
C GLY A 849 22.86 23.87 25.83
N LEU A 850 22.09 23.02 25.15
CA LEU A 850 22.57 21.78 24.54
C LEU A 850 22.66 21.97 23.02
N LEU A 851 23.87 21.99 22.47
CA LEU A 851 24.07 21.92 21.02
C LEU A 851 23.82 20.48 20.56
N VAL A 852 22.93 20.33 19.58
CA VAL A 852 22.65 19.06 18.93
C VAL A 852 23.14 19.13 17.49
N GLU A 853 23.98 18.18 17.11
CA GLU A 853 24.41 17.95 15.73
C GLU A 853 23.86 16.61 15.24
N LEU A 854 23.08 16.63 14.15
CA LEU A 854 22.56 15.43 13.49
C LEU A 854 23.13 15.33 12.08
N ALA A 855 23.85 14.24 11.78
CA ALA A 855 24.36 13.95 10.45
C ALA A 855 23.46 12.95 9.71
N GLU A 856 23.02 13.31 8.50
CA GLU A 856 22.09 12.56 7.66
C GLU A 856 22.61 12.51 6.21
N GLY A 857 23.29 11.41 5.84
CA GLY A 857 24.01 11.34 4.58
C GLY A 857 25.12 12.41 4.50
N GLU A 858 25.04 13.27 3.48
CA GLU A 858 25.97 14.41 3.28
C GLU A 858 25.56 15.67 4.06
N ALA A 859 24.37 15.71 4.66
CA ALA A 859 23.88 16.87 5.40
C ALA A 859 24.26 16.77 6.88
N THR A 860 24.64 17.89 7.49
CA THR A 860 24.85 18.03 8.94
C THR A 860 24.00 19.17 9.44
N HIS A 861 23.07 18.88 10.35
CA HIS A 861 22.14 19.85 10.93
C HIS A 861 22.57 20.20 12.34
N ARG A 862 22.66 21.49 12.66
CA ARG A 862 23.06 21.98 13.98
C ARG A 862 22.01 22.93 14.53
N PHE A 863 21.55 22.67 15.75
CA PHE A 863 20.63 23.54 16.46
C PHE A 863 20.82 23.41 17.96
N VAL A 864 20.46 24.47 18.68
CA VAL A 864 20.60 24.54 20.13
C VAL A 864 19.28 24.20 20.79
N LEU A 865 19.28 23.49 21.91
CA LEU A 865 18.13 23.32 22.78
C LEU A 865 18.38 24.13 24.06
N ALA A 866 17.38 24.89 24.50
CA ALA A 866 17.45 25.71 25.70
C ALA A 866 16.19 25.54 26.55
N ASP A 867 16.32 25.80 27.85
CA ASP A 867 15.20 25.68 28.79
C ASP A 867 14.24 26.86 28.68
N ASN A 868 12.93 26.60 28.71
CA ASN A 868 11.84 27.58 28.69
C ASN A 868 11.87 28.64 27.56
N ARG A 869 12.62 28.42 26.47
CA ARG A 869 12.64 29.34 25.31
C ARG A 869 12.85 28.58 24.01
N TYR A 870 12.38 29.18 22.91
CA TYR A 870 12.72 28.73 21.56
C TYR A 870 14.05 29.32 21.12
N THR A 871 14.89 28.50 20.48
CA THR A 871 16.16 28.88 19.86
C THR A 871 16.02 28.87 18.34
N ALA A 872 16.72 29.77 17.67
CA ALA A 872 16.76 29.79 16.21
C ALA A 872 17.79 28.80 15.67
N GLY A 873 17.49 28.18 14.53
CA GLY A 873 18.41 27.32 13.80
C GLY A 873 18.00 27.18 12.34
N THR A 874 18.77 26.37 11.61
CA THR A 874 18.52 26.10 10.19
C THR A 874 18.74 24.62 9.90
N VAL A 875 17.84 24.05 9.11
CA VAL A 875 17.95 22.68 8.58
C VAL A 875 18.17 22.78 7.08
N CYS A 876 19.21 22.13 6.55
CA CYS A 876 19.50 22.15 5.12
C CYS A 876 19.53 20.74 4.56
N GLN A 877 18.53 20.39 3.75
CA GLN A 877 18.37 19.06 3.19
C GLN A 877 18.46 19.12 1.68
N ARG A 878 19.51 18.52 1.11
CA ARG A 878 19.82 18.55 -0.34
C ARG A 878 19.84 19.97 -0.94
N GLY A 879 20.21 20.98 -0.14
CA GLY A 879 20.24 22.39 -0.52
C GLY A 879 18.97 23.16 -0.18
N ASP A 880 17.83 22.49 0.03
CA ASP A 880 16.63 23.14 0.55
C ASP A 880 16.85 23.58 1.99
N THR A 881 16.62 24.86 2.28
CA THR A 881 16.97 25.47 3.56
C THR A 881 15.71 25.91 4.30
N TYR A 882 15.58 25.46 5.55
CA TYR A 882 14.42 25.74 6.40
C TYR A 882 14.85 26.46 7.68
N ALA A 883 14.18 27.56 7.98
CA ALA A 883 14.26 28.21 9.28
C ALA A 883 13.51 27.36 10.31
N ILE A 884 14.18 27.04 11.42
CA ILE A 884 13.58 26.29 12.52
C ILE A 884 13.59 27.05 13.83
N ARG A 885 12.64 26.72 14.69
CA ARG A 885 12.60 27.13 16.10
C ARG A 885 12.52 25.89 16.97
N ALA A 886 13.52 25.68 17.81
CA ALA A 886 13.64 24.47 18.61
C ALA A 886 13.50 24.78 20.11
N ALA A 887 12.88 23.87 20.85
CA ALA A 887 12.82 23.90 22.32
C ALA A 887 12.86 22.48 22.84
N ALA A 888 13.26 22.28 24.11
CA ALA A 888 13.23 20.95 24.70
C ALA A 888 12.91 20.97 26.20
N GLN A 889 12.48 19.81 26.68
CA GLN A 889 12.34 19.50 28.10
C GLN A 889 13.10 18.21 28.40
N ALA A 890 13.82 18.17 29.51
CA ALA A 890 14.52 16.98 29.97
C ALA A 890 13.83 16.38 31.19
N ALA A 891 13.91 15.06 31.32
CA ALA A 891 13.39 14.34 32.48
C ALA A 891 14.17 13.04 32.75
N LEU A 892 13.98 12.49 33.95
CA LEU A 892 14.55 11.21 34.38
C LEU A 892 13.44 10.17 34.60
N LEU A 893 13.69 8.95 34.13
CA LEU A 893 12.88 7.75 34.38
C LEU A 893 13.50 6.91 35.53
N ASP A 894 12.71 5.97 36.07
CA ASP A 894 13.19 4.95 37.01
C ASP A 894 14.44 4.24 36.48
N GLY A 895 15.52 4.25 37.26
CA GLY A 895 16.83 3.71 36.86
C GLY A 895 17.84 4.73 36.29
N ASP A 896 17.60 6.05 36.45
CA ASP A 896 18.49 7.16 36.03
C ASP A 896 18.69 7.26 34.50
N VAL A 897 17.70 6.81 33.74
CA VAL A 897 17.63 6.95 32.27
C VAL A 897 17.22 8.38 31.94
N LEU A 898 18.05 9.08 31.14
CA LEU A 898 17.79 10.45 30.69
C LEU A 898 16.91 10.45 29.45
N GLU A 899 15.81 11.20 29.49
CA GLU A 899 14.95 11.45 28.35
C GLU A 899 14.93 12.95 28.01
N ILE A 900 15.06 13.29 26.73
CA ILE A 900 14.93 14.66 26.22
C ILE A 900 13.83 14.70 25.17
N TYR A 901 12.87 15.58 25.38
CA TYR A 901 11.73 15.83 24.51
C TYR A 901 11.96 17.14 23.78
N ALA A 902 12.36 17.08 22.51
CA ALA A 902 12.57 18.25 21.67
C ALA A 902 11.41 18.45 20.70
N VAL A 903 11.04 19.71 20.50
CA VAL A 903 10.12 20.17 19.47
C VAL A 903 10.90 21.08 18.52
N VAL A 904 10.73 20.87 17.21
CA VAL A 904 11.38 21.65 16.15
C VAL A 904 10.31 22.12 15.17
N HIS A 905 9.94 23.40 15.26
CA HIS A 905 8.99 24.03 14.34
C HIS A 905 9.70 24.48 13.08
N PHE A 906 9.19 24.11 11.90
CA PHE A 906 9.65 24.60 10.61
C PHE A 906 8.82 25.83 10.26
N ILE A 907 9.24 27.01 10.73
CA ILE A 907 8.39 28.21 10.84
C ILE A 907 7.95 28.84 9.52
N GLU A 908 8.45 28.35 8.39
CA GLU A 908 8.00 28.71 7.03
C GLU A 908 6.88 27.78 6.53
N THR A 909 6.51 26.76 7.32
CA THR A 909 5.62 25.67 6.94
C THR A 909 4.65 25.30 8.07
N PRO A 910 3.56 24.57 7.75
CA PRO A 910 2.66 24.01 8.75
C PRO A 910 3.26 22.95 9.69
N PHE A 911 4.51 22.50 9.44
CA PHE A 911 5.03 21.27 10.03
C PHE A 911 5.91 21.49 11.25
N THR A 912 5.80 20.56 12.19
CA THR A 912 6.62 20.49 13.40
C THR A 912 7.15 19.07 13.57
N ARG A 913 8.45 18.94 13.81
CA ARG A 913 9.08 17.67 14.19
C ARG A 913 9.10 17.54 15.70
N LEU A 914 8.77 16.34 16.18
CA LEU A 914 8.76 15.98 17.59
C LEU A 914 9.80 14.88 17.78
N ILE A 915 10.73 15.06 18.71
CA ILE A 915 11.88 14.17 18.89
C ILE A 915 11.94 13.75 20.35
N LYS A 916 12.03 12.46 20.61
CA LYS A 916 12.33 11.90 21.91
C LYS A 916 13.69 11.24 21.87
N LEU A 917 14.63 11.74 22.66
CA LEU A 917 15.93 11.11 22.90
C LEU A 917 15.83 10.30 24.19
N VAL A 918 16.20 9.03 24.17
CA VAL A 918 16.29 8.14 25.33
C VAL A 918 17.72 7.65 25.44
N LEU A 919 18.38 7.97 26.55
CA LEU A 919 19.79 7.73 26.76
C LEU A 919 20.02 6.70 27.87
N THR A 920 20.75 5.65 27.52
CA THR A 920 21.35 4.72 28.49
C THR A 920 22.88 4.88 28.46
N GLN A 921 23.62 4.13 29.30
CA GLN A 921 25.07 4.32 29.47
C GLN A 921 25.85 4.35 28.13
N ASP A 922 25.50 3.48 27.19
CA ASP A 922 26.21 3.24 25.92
C ASP A 922 25.34 3.43 24.66
N LYS A 923 24.04 3.74 24.80
CA LYS A 923 23.09 3.78 23.68
C LYS A 923 22.25 5.04 23.69
N LEU A 924 21.93 5.50 22.48
CA LEU A 924 20.98 6.56 22.22
C LEU A 924 19.87 6.00 21.35
N LYS A 925 18.64 6.02 21.85
CA LYS A 925 17.45 5.78 21.04
C LYS A 925 16.81 7.12 20.71
N ILE A 926 16.53 7.37 19.44
CA ILE A 926 15.80 8.54 18.98
C ILE A 926 14.46 8.07 18.41
N GLU A 927 13.36 8.56 18.96
CA GLU A 927 12.02 8.35 18.42
C GLU A 927 11.54 9.66 17.79
N PHE A 928 11.13 9.57 16.53
CA PHE A 928 10.59 10.69 15.78
C PHE A 928 9.07 10.62 15.69
N ASP A 929 8.41 11.76 15.79
CA ASP A 929 7.01 11.96 15.44
C ASP A 929 6.85 13.36 14.80
N GLU A 930 5.66 13.69 14.33
CA GLU A 930 5.40 14.99 13.72
C GLU A 930 3.99 15.52 13.98
N SER A 931 3.83 16.81 13.77
CA SER A 931 2.55 17.52 13.81
C SER A 931 2.42 18.38 12.55
N PRO A 932 1.36 18.20 11.74
CA PRO A 932 0.38 17.11 11.80
C PRO A 932 1.01 15.72 11.71
N SER A 933 0.33 14.71 12.27
CA SER A 933 0.84 13.34 12.22
C SER A 933 0.81 12.83 10.79
N ILE A 934 1.76 11.96 10.43
CA ILE A 934 1.82 11.33 9.10
C ILE A 934 0.47 10.69 8.75
N ARG A 935 -0.18 10.05 9.74
CA ARG A 935 -1.49 9.45 9.56
C ARG A 935 -2.53 10.49 9.15
N ASP A 936 -2.71 11.53 9.95
CA ASP A 936 -3.77 12.52 9.70
C ASP A 936 -3.51 13.28 8.39
N ALA A 937 -2.24 13.63 8.12
CA ALA A 937 -1.84 14.27 6.87
C ALA A 937 -2.03 13.34 5.66
N SER A 938 -1.77 12.04 5.80
CA SER A 938 -2.00 11.07 4.73
C SER A 938 -3.48 10.85 4.46
N GLU A 939 -4.32 10.75 5.50
CA GLU A 939 -5.77 10.67 5.38
C GLU A 939 -6.32 11.92 4.64
N MET A 940 -5.89 13.11 5.06
CA MET A 940 -6.18 14.39 4.41
C MET A 940 -5.78 14.40 2.92
N MET A 941 -4.56 13.97 2.59
CA MET A 941 -4.05 13.95 1.22
C MET A 941 -4.76 12.89 0.34
N LEU A 942 -5.10 11.72 0.90
CA LEU A 942 -5.83 10.66 0.18
C LEU A 942 -7.26 11.09 -0.17
N GLU A 943 -7.88 11.89 0.69
CA GLU A 943 -9.19 12.48 0.43
C GLU A 943 -9.13 13.60 -0.62
N LEU A 944 -8.13 14.49 -0.56
CA LEU A 944 -7.90 15.55 -1.57
C LEU A 944 -7.59 14.99 -2.97
N THR A 945 -6.80 13.93 -3.03
CA THR A 945 -6.34 13.32 -4.30
C THR A 945 -7.34 12.32 -4.89
N GLY A 946 -8.41 12.00 -4.14
CA GLY A 946 -9.42 11.01 -4.53
C GLY A 946 -8.90 9.57 -4.57
N ILE A 947 -7.71 9.28 -4.04
CA ILE A 947 -7.06 7.95 -4.07
C ILE A 947 -7.90 6.90 -3.31
N THR A 948 -8.68 7.32 -2.32
CA THR A 948 -9.67 6.45 -1.63
C THR A 948 -10.68 5.80 -2.59
N ARG A 949 -10.84 6.33 -3.81
CA ARG A 949 -11.76 5.84 -4.85
C ARG A 949 -11.10 4.94 -5.89
N VAL A 950 -9.78 4.76 -5.87
CA VAL A 950 -9.12 3.79 -6.75
C VAL A 950 -9.58 2.41 -6.30
N GLN A 951 -10.34 1.72 -7.17
CA GLN A 951 -10.95 0.43 -6.88
C GLN A 951 -9.92 -0.58 -6.34
N VAL A 952 -8.67 -0.50 -6.82
CA VAL A 952 -7.53 -1.30 -6.36
C VAL A 952 -7.20 -1.05 -4.89
N VAL A 953 -7.10 0.20 -4.43
CA VAL A 953 -6.85 0.56 -3.02
C VAL A 953 -8.02 0.15 -2.14
N ARG A 954 -9.26 0.36 -2.61
CA ARG A 954 -10.48 -0.03 -1.89
C ARG A 954 -10.68 -1.54 -1.81
N ASN A 955 -10.17 -2.31 -2.76
CA ASN A 955 -10.17 -3.78 -2.75
C ASN A 955 -8.97 -4.37 -1.97
N LEU A 956 -7.85 -3.65 -1.90
CA LEU A 956 -6.68 -4.00 -1.09
C LEU A 956 -6.87 -3.68 0.40
N MET A 957 -7.57 -2.59 0.73
CA MET A 957 -7.78 -2.12 2.10
C MET A 957 -8.47 -3.15 3.04
N PRO A 958 -9.45 -3.96 2.60
CA PRO A 958 -10.05 -5.00 3.43
C PRO A 958 -9.18 -6.27 3.55
N LEU A 959 -8.36 -6.55 2.53
CA LEU A 959 -7.46 -7.72 2.49
C LEU A 959 -6.21 -7.51 3.38
N LEU A 960 -5.82 -6.25 3.56
CA LEU A 960 -4.85 -5.81 4.57
C LEU A 960 -5.61 -5.62 5.88
N LYS A 961 -5.58 -6.63 6.77
CA LYS A 961 -6.24 -6.54 8.09
C LYS A 961 -5.98 -5.19 8.74
N ARG A 962 -7.03 -4.49 9.19
CA ARG A 962 -6.99 -3.14 9.81
C ARG A 962 -5.88 -2.99 10.85
N ASP A 963 -5.60 -4.04 11.62
CA ASP A 963 -4.58 -4.00 12.69
C ASP A 963 -3.13 -3.97 12.17
N ARG A 964 -2.85 -4.56 11.00
CA ARG A 964 -1.48 -4.62 10.44
C ARG A 964 -1.11 -3.40 9.63
N LEU A 965 -2.04 -2.83 8.87
CA LEU A 965 -1.78 -1.53 8.24
C LEU A 965 -1.60 -0.47 9.34
N GLN A 966 -2.40 -0.52 10.41
CA GLN A 966 -2.18 0.34 11.57
C GLN A 966 -0.85 0.07 12.26
N HIS A 967 -0.39 -1.17 12.40
CA HIS A 967 0.92 -1.47 12.98
C HIS A 967 2.08 -1.06 12.08
N THR A 968 2.05 -1.39 10.79
CA THR A 968 3.04 -0.99 9.79
C THR A 968 3.08 0.52 9.64
N LEU A 969 1.94 1.20 9.46
CA LEU A 969 1.87 2.66 9.48
C LEU A 969 2.34 3.24 10.81
N ARG A 970 2.02 2.65 11.98
CA ARG A 970 2.53 3.10 13.29
C ARG A 970 4.06 2.96 13.40
N THR A 971 4.62 1.90 12.85
CA THR A 971 6.08 1.66 12.82
C THR A 971 6.78 2.63 11.85
N PHE A 972 6.05 3.15 10.85
CA PHE A 972 6.49 4.21 9.95
C PHE A 972 6.24 5.63 10.49
N THR A 973 5.17 5.86 11.25
CA THR A 973 4.82 7.19 11.78
C THR A 973 5.68 7.58 12.96
N THR A 974 6.16 6.58 13.70
CA THR A 974 7.10 6.76 14.81
C THR A 974 8.38 6.01 14.50
N VAL A 975 9.29 6.66 13.76
CA VAL A 975 10.57 6.07 13.41
C VAL A 975 11.45 6.08 14.65
N ALA A 976 11.76 4.90 15.19
CA ALA A 976 12.72 4.74 16.26
C ALA A 976 14.06 4.24 15.68
N VAL A 977 15.12 4.99 15.93
CA VAL A 977 16.49 4.61 15.56
C VAL A 977 17.32 4.44 16.82
N GLN A 978 18.27 3.52 16.79
CA GLN A 978 19.14 3.26 17.93
C GLN A 978 20.58 3.32 17.48
N GLY A 979 21.35 4.19 18.13
CA GLY A 979 22.77 4.35 17.93
C GLY A 979 23.56 3.89 19.14
N THR A 980 24.85 3.67 18.93
CA THR A 980 25.83 3.31 19.95
C THR A 980 26.87 4.42 20.06
N LEU A 981 27.30 4.67 21.30
CA LEU A 981 28.35 5.65 21.61
C LEU A 981 29.66 5.34 20.87
#